data_AF-A0A7D6ZZW1-F1
#
_entry.id   AF-A0A7D6ZZW1-F1
#
_cell.length_a   1.000
_cell.length_b   1.000
_cell.length_c   1.000
_cell.angle_alpha   90.00
_cell.angle_beta   90.00
_cell.angle_gamma   90.00
#
_symmetry.space_group_name_H-M   'P 1'
#
loop_
_entity.id
_entity.type
_entity.pdbx_description
1 polymer ?
#
loop_
_entity_poly.entity_id
_entity_poly.type
_entity_poly.pdbx_seq_one_letter_code
_entity_poly.pdbx_strand_id
1 'polypeptide(L)'
;MLFIGLNFIYIKVEAEQFYTTIVNNQEYTNPNDIPSTIYYDAGGYQGTLYLQERRQVSGEESRYIEYSEPVSYVVADFCVWNKNTYYMNYVGSTGMLPDTKSVTQNGYTFTVSLVDKDQTHLYITKYAAANYEVRKHSSYSINGDWFTVSETAWIGSSNVVHGAQYHTADHYYNARYSGWYLTNDTRRYKGVYAGTVYNNRPVNDSYGIEESPFSDYRGYWVNSNSSFVIWSRAYAETRNDYYRPNRIYFSLQNQSGYEYGAILTSIWQEMNYYRSTGNIVNEAKLLDKYFSNEGNATANSRLRMQLAKDGMKINYKFTSSKDAGGYSEASNWKDMFTVNSDGYGPTLDTVYAENITPSGFDVVVKNVRDVNSGSGLKSVQAKTYINGDWQNTSIDQNVNAKDGDTLKFHIDTSMWNNFTGNYTVDIRAWDNVGNGGDVLYSLPVYVPYWTTPSTWANGVFKDNNGAPGEGVYTDSYGYKWVKPNENFFVGANGKSNSKDQQVNELHTLIYNVDNQSEQQLVKAGIPRGQVWADSFWQDIKLVNTIQFVGNYGSARRNDKMEMDAKGLNMESYFKFKLTKDNMDYYQGTKALCIDGGQYYWSNDWGFDMYNYIKTDGTAPTVSFYPEDNDWTNSEIEVNTYISDERSGVKTWEYRTSSNNGGSYGNWISIDSTKNSYDIKLSSQGKWMIQIRATDNVGNSNIVTSGPYKIDRTEPSGTFTPNSSELSILEQKVTFKPSDEGGSGVDYWEYSISRDDGETWDYESRYYGDSQEEILLTDIAKCKIQVTIKDKAGNTGIVTSGTYNIIVPDPLNGKLVMKKYDFQEYEDLNGNGEKDINEPLKPVYWVKPESEFRIYTEGYFPSSYGIYPTRSYVLYARDGKVDLSKSARQYSEEKYSGTDGDEYPDYFYNLDNGGLDFSNKDDKNYISHTHVAKAIEESHGSHFKLFYISSFFHGPIEEYHSDYKDSGIWLNVDGKPPTGNGLVEIDYKTLNMTITANDIKDSDSGVNSVWAMIYPYDPDSTSENSANINDFDGDTEYKNSDKMKKKLIRESNGNYKFELNAYDDAFKSEMVKVVICAKDNVGNKSIIKEENVDLFTLKARIVPLNNMDYSSNNPPTLEEGQAAVLIMEVTGEVERLDIEFSHDLSEKDGTLNKTITLNPLEKYKRVDNNFIVPLYCGEDRYIVEVVAHRKSKERYASPEFIVSDSVLNGIKTRIR
;
A
#
# COMPACT_ATOMS: atom_id res chain seq x y z
N MET A 1 5.85 -44.22 14.05
CA MET A 1 6.86 -43.93 12.99
C MET A 1 6.10 -43.56 11.73
N LEU A 2 6.49 -42.55 10.95
CA LEU A 2 7.53 -41.53 11.19
C LEU A 2 7.18 -40.23 10.42
N PHE A 3 7.17 -39.11 11.13
CA PHE A 3 7.44 -37.72 10.69
C PHE A 3 6.76 -37.13 9.43
N ILE A 4 6.10 -35.99 9.64
CA ILE A 4 5.77 -34.99 8.61
C ILE A 4 7.07 -34.32 8.13
N GLY A 5 7.26 -34.21 6.82
CA GLY A 5 8.40 -33.51 6.21
C GLY A 5 8.12 -32.03 5.99
N LEU A 6 8.96 -31.16 6.56
CA LEU A 6 8.93 -29.71 6.29
C LEU A 6 9.63 -29.41 4.96
N ASN A 7 8.90 -28.80 4.02
CA ASN A 7 9.51 -28.23 2.82
C ASN A 7 10.23 -26.92 3.14
N PHE A 8 11.56 -26.94 3.11
CA PHE A 8 12.37 -25.72 3.19
C PHE A 8 12.35 -24.98 1.84
N ILE A 9 11.77 -23.78 1.81
CA ILE A 9 11.87 -22.88 0.66
C ILE A 9 13.26 -22.23 0.65
N TYR A 10 14.04 -22.48 -0.40
CA TYR A 10 15.29 -21.79 -0.66
C TYR A 10 15.01 -20.38 -1.19
N ILE A 11 15.32 -19.35 -0.38
CA ILE A 11 15.34 -17.96 -0.87
C ILE A 11 16.75 -17.68 -1.41
N LYS A 12 16.89 -17.66 -2.74
CA LYS A 12 18.10 -17.19 -3.41
C LYS A 12 17.94 -15.70 -3.72
N VAL A 13 18.66 -14.84 -3.02
CA VAL A 13 18.69 -13.40 -3.31
C VAL A 13 19.78 -13.14 -4.33
N GLU A 14 19.39 -12.82 -5.56
CA GLU A 14 20.29 -12.31 -6.60
C GLU A 14 19.96 -10.84 -6.85
N ALA A 15 20.97 -9.97 -6.71
CA ALA A 15 20.84 -8.54 -6.88
C ALA A 15 21.55 -8.13 -8.17
N GLU A 16 20.78 -7.83 -9.21
CA GLU A 16 21.30 -7.21 -10.43
C GLU A 16 21.32 -5.68 -10.28
N GLN A 17 22.44 -5.06 -10.66
CA GLN A 17 22.60 -3.62 -10.63
C GLN A 17 22.28 -3.01 -11.99
N PHE A 18 21.26 -2.16 -12.06
CA PHE A 18 21.02 -1.27 -13.19
C PHE A 18 21.40 0.16 -12.79
N TYR A 19 22.25 0.80 -13.60
CA TYR A 19 22.72 2.16 -13.39
C TYR A 19 22.25 3.06 -14.54
N THR A 20 21.30 3.94 -14.26
CA THR A 20 20.96 5.08 -15.11
C THR A 20 21.53 6.34 -14.49
N THR A 21 22.28 7.14 -15.25
CA THR A 21 22.95 8.36 -14.75
C THR A 21 22.47 9.57 -15.56
N ILE A 22 21.93 10.58 -14.88
CA ILE A 22 21.49 11.83 -15.52
C ILE A 22 22.59 12.89 -15.35
N VAL A 23 22.97 13.56 -16.45
CA VAL A 23 23.93 14.66 -16.48
C VAL A 23 23.35 15.77 -17.37
N ASN A 24 23.29 17.02 -16.88
CA ASN A 24 22.75 18.17 -17.60
C ASN A 24 21.34 17.92 -18.22
N ASN A 25 20.47 17.26 -17.45
CA ASN A 25 19.11 16.82 -17.83
C ASN A 25 19.06 15.87 -19.04
N GLN A 26 20.17 15.21 -19.36
CA GLN A 26 20.24 14.13 -20.36
C GLN A 26 20.56 12.81 -19.66
N GLU A 27 19.86 11.75 -20.03
CA GLU A 27 19.85 10.46 -19.34
C GLU A 27 20.74 9.43 -20.07
N TYR A 28 21.67 8.82 -19.34
CA TYR A 28 22.66 7.88 -19.87
C TYR A 28 22.47 6.50 -19.23
N THR A 29 22.12 5.51 -20.06
CA THR A 29 21.92 4.09 -19.68
C THR A 29 23.16 3.22 -19.93
N ASN A 30 24.26 3.80 -20.41
CA ASN A 30 25.54 3.13 -20.65
C ASN A 30 26.69 4.00 -20.09
N PRO A 31 27.47 3.52 -19.09
CA PRO A 31 28.54 4.30 -18.46
C PRO A 31 29.69 4.76 -19.39
N ASN A 32 29.81 4.17 -20.58
CA ASN A 32 30.84 4.53 -21.55
C ASN A 32 30.55 5.86 -22.25
N ASP A 33 29.26 6.18 -22.44
CA ASP A 33 28.80 7.33 -23.24
C ASP A 33 28.77 8.64 -22.43
N ILE A 34 29.03 8.56 -21.13
CA ILE A 34 29.18 9.72 -20.24
C ILE A 34 30.47 10.50 -20.62
N PRO A 35 30.41 11.84 -20.77
CA PRO A 35 31.58 12.68 -21.02
C PRO A 35 32.69 12.50 -19.97
N SER A 36 33.96 12.47 -20.40
CA SER A 36 35.10 12.30 -19.49
C SER A 36 35.38 13.50 -18.57
N THR A 37 34.78 14.65 -18.88
CA THR A 37 34.92 15.90 -18.12
C THR A 37 33.62 16.68 -18.25
N ILE A 38 33.08 17.17 -17.14
CA ILE A 38 31.84 17.96 -17.09
C ILE A 38 32.19 19.30 -16.43
N TYR A 39 31.76 20.39 -17.06
CA TYR A 39 31.90 21.76 -16.54
C TYR A 39 30.51 22.28 -16.18
N TYR A 40 30.41 23.00 -15.05
CA TYR A 40 29.18 23.60 -14.57
C TYR A 40 29.37 25.11 -14.41
N ASP A 41 28.48 25.88 -15.05
CA ASP A 41 28.29 27.29 -14.75
C ASP A 41 27.31 27.44 -13.56
N ALA A 42 27.26 28.63 -12.94
CA ALA A 42 26.63 28.83 -11.64
C ALA A 42 25.09 28.67 -11.62
N GLY A 43 24.61 27.43 -11.45
CA GLY A 43 23.21 27.08 -11.18
C GLY A 43 23.12 25.73 -10.46
N GLY A 44 22.60 25.71 -9.23
CA GLY A 44 22.54 24.50 -8.40
C GLY A 44 21.47 23.50 -8.85
N TYR A 45 21.75 22.20 -8.68
CA TYR A 45 20.83 21.12 -9.06
C TYR A 45 19.77 20.83 -7.99
N GLN A 46 18.57 20.43 -8.43
CA GLN A 46 17.60 19.72 -7.61
C GLN A 46 17.51 18.26 -8.08
N GLY A 47 17.36 17.32 -7.15
CA GLY A 47 17.24 15.90 -7.44
C GLY A 47 16.25 15.19 -6.52
N THR A 48 15.61 14.16 -7.05
CA THR A 48 14.64 13.31 -6.34
C THR A 48 15.24 11.93 -6.18
N LEU A 49 15.18 11.37 -4.96
CA LEU A 49 15.62 10.00 -4.72
C LEU A 49 14.46 9.04 -5.05
N TYR A 50 14.71 8.06 -5.91
CA TYR A 50 13.76 7.00 -6.26
C TYR A 50 14.13 5.69 -5.56
N LEU A 51 13.15 5.03 -4.95
CA LEU A 51 13.25 3.67 -4.42
C LEU A 51 12.07 2.85 -4.94
N GLN A 52 12.34 1.66 -5.47
CA GLN A 52 11.33 0.78 -6.06
C GLN A 52 11.31 -0.57 -5.33
N GLU A 53 10.17 -0.94 -4.73
CA GLU A 53 9.98 -2.27 -4.12
C GLU A 53 9.19 -3.17 -5.09
N ARG A 54 9.75 -4.34 -5.42
CA ARG A 54 9.05 -5.42 -6.14
C ARG A 54 8.62 -6.47 -5.13
N ARG A 55 7.31 -6.75 -5.04
CA ARG A 55 6.80 -7.95 -4.36
C ARG A 55 6.34 -8.97 -5.38
N GLN A 56 6.56 -10.25 -5.06
CA GLN A 56 6.02 -11.37 -5.81
C GLN A 56 5.39 -12.35 -4.82
N VAL A 57 4.13 -12.68 -5.07
CA VAL A 57 3.37 -13.73 -4.36
C VAL A 57 3.09 -14.82 -5.40
N SER A 58 3.08 -16.08 -4.97
CA SER A 58 2.90 -17.23 -5.87
C SER A 58 1.49 -17.25 -6.47
N GLY A 59 1.33 -16.73 -7.69
CA GLY A 59 0.09 -16.82 -8.46
C GLY A 59 -0.18 -15.63 -9.40
N GLU A 60 0.40 -14.46 -9.15
CA GLU A 60 0.11 -13.23 -9.90
C GLU A 60 1.34 -12.57 -10.52
N GLU A 61 1.11 -11.65 -11.47
CA GLU A 61 2.15 -10.81 -12.06
C GLU A 61 2.77 -9.83 -11.05
N SER A 62 4.02 -9.43 -11.32
CA SER A 62 4.79 -8.59 -10.38
C SER A 62 4.33 -7.14 -10.40
N ARG A 63 3.83 -6.65 -9.25
CA ARG A 63 3.61 -5.22 -9.03
C ARG A 63 4.86 -4.56 -8.47
N TYR A 64 5.15 -3.37 -8.98
CA TYR A 64 6.20 -2.47 -8.52
C TYR A 64 5.56 -1.28 -7.81
N ILE A 65 6.19 -0.78 -6.75
CA ILE A 65 5.79 0.48 -6.11
C ILE A 65 7.03 1.37 -6.05
N GLU A 66 6.90 2.59 -6.59
CA GLU A 66 7.92 3.63 -6.53
C GLU A 66 7.63 4.65 -5.43
N TYR A 67 8.69 5.04 -4.73
CA TYR A 67 8.68 6.08 -3.71
C TYR A 67 9.68 7.17 -4.12
N SER A 68 9.23 8.43 -4.08
CA SER A 68 10.01 9.59 -4.55
C SER A 68 9.93 10.76 -3.57
N GLU A 69 11.06 11.14 -2.98
CA GLU A 69 11.18 12.29 -2.06
C GLU A 69 12.24 13.28 -2.60
N PRO A 70 11.94 14.59 -2.71
CA PRO A 70 12.87 15.60 -3.20
C PRO A 70 13.80 16.09 -2.08
N VAL A 71 15.12 16.03 -2.30
CA VAL A 71 16.12 16.50 -1.30
C VAL A 71 17.07 17.50 -1.95
N SER A 72 17.04 18.74 -1.45
CA SER A 72 17.94 19.81 -1.92
C SER A 72 19.22 19.86 -1.09
N TYR A 73 20.37 19.94 -1.77
CA TYR A 73 21.68 20.23 -1.17
C TYR A 73 22.56 20.99 -2.18
N VAL A 74 23.46 21.83 -1.68
CA VAL A 74 24.37 22.64 -2.51
C VAL A 74 25.79 22.15 -2.30
N VAL A 75 26.48 21.81 -3.39
CA VAL A 75 27.91 21.48 -3.41
C VAL A 75 28.57 22.34 -4.50
N ALA A 76 29.81 22.78 -4.25
CA ALA A 76 30.63 23.49 -5.21
C ALA A 76 31.85 22.65 -5.61
N ASP A 77 32.30 22.86 -6.85
CA ASP A 77 33.52 22.35 -7.48
C ASP A 77 33.60 20.84 -7.84
N PHE A 78 34.65 20.51 -8.61
CA PHE A 78 34.63 19.55 -9.72
C PHE A 78 34.72 18.05 -9.35
N CYS A 79 34.05 17.24 -10.17
CA CYS A 79 34.19 15.77 -10.21
C CYS A 79 34.91 15.29 -11.48
N VAL A 80 35.65 14.17 -11.40
CA VAL A 80 36.18 13.46 -12.57
C VAL A 80 35.69 12.00 -12.57
N TRP A 81 35.14 11.54 -13.70
CA TRP A 81 34.63 10.18 -13.87
C TRP A 81 35.76 9.20 -14.18
N ASN A 82 36.01 8.23 -13.29
CA ASN A 82 37.04 7.22 -13.52
C ASN A 82 36.46 6.02 -14.29
N LYS A 83 36.63 6.03 -15.62
CA LYS A 83 36.13 4.97 -16.53
C LYS A 83 36.67 3.56 -16.22
N ASN A 84 37.76 3.43 -15.44
CA ASN A 84 38.31 2.12 -15.05
C ASN A 84 37.67 1.53 -13.77
N THR A 85 36.92 2.33 -12.99
CA THR A 85 36.34 1.88 -11.71
C THR A 85 34.83 2.11 -11.60
N TYR A 86 34.20 2.77 -12.59
CA TYR A 86 32.77 3.13 -12.58
C TYR A 86 32.33 3.96 -11.36
N TYR A 87 33.24 4.79 -10.83
CA TYR A 87 32.98 5.71 -9.71
C TYR A 87 33.45 7.14 -10.05
N MET A 88 32.76 8.15 -9.51
CA MET A 88 33.27 9.52 -9.46
C MET A 88 34.31 9.66 -8.34
N ASN A 89 35.46 10.26 -8.65
CA ASN A 89 36.45 10.66 -7.65
C ASN A 89 36.39 12.18 -7.44
N TYR A 90 36.22 12.60 -6.19
CA TYR A 90 36.40 14.01 -5.75
C TYR A 90 37.88 14.30 -5.52
N VAL A 91 38.34 15.52 -5.88
CA VAL A 91 39.75 15.93 -5.76
C VAL A 91 39.85 17.37 -5.23
N GLY A 92 39.98 17.53 -3.92
CA GLY A 92 40.16 18.83 -3.25
C GLY A 92 39.33 18.96 -1.98
N SER A 93 39.68 19.91 -1.11
CA SER A 93 39.05 20.05 0.21
C SER A 93 39.06 21.48 0.75
N THR A 94 37.92 21.97 1.23
CA THR A 94 37.71 22.40 2.63
C THR A 94 36.28 22.91 2.86
N GLY A 95 35.61 22.42 3.91
CA GLY A 95 34.31 22.95 4.38
C GLY A 95 33.70 22.04 5.44
N MET A 96 33.12 22.61 6.51
CA MET A 96 32.37 21.88 7.54
C MET A 96 31.06 22.60 7.86
N LEU A 97 29.96 21.85 7.85
CA LEU A 97 28.74 22.12 8.62
C LEU A 97 28.16 20.77 9.08
N PRO A 98 27.40 20.74 10.19
CA PRO A 98 26.80 19.50 10.71
C PRO A 98 25.43 19.22 10.08
N ASP A 99 25.06 17.95 9.91
CA ASP A 99 24.15 17.25 10.84
C ASP A 99 23.80 15.84 10.34
N THR A 100 23.42 14.97 11.27
CA THR A 100 22.88 13.63 10.94
C THR A 100 21.39 13.74 10.61
N LYS A 101 20.95 13.17 9.48
CA LYS A 101 19.52 13.15 9.11
C LYS A 101 18.94 11.73 9.27
N SER A 102 17.76 11.65 9.89
CA SER A 102 16.98 10.42 10.03
C SER A 102 15.60 10.57 9.40
N VAL A 103 15.08 9.48 8.83
CA VAL A 103 13.72 9.37 8.28
C VAL A 103 13.08 8.09 8.83
N THR A 104 11.85 8.19 9.34
CA THR A 104 11.11 7.06 9.94
C THR A 104 9.79 6.84 9.21
N GLN A 105 9.56 5.63 8.71
CA GLN A 105 8.29 5.25 8.08
C GLN A 105 8.03 3.75 8.24
N ASN A 106 6.76 3.35 8.43
CA ASN A 106 6.32 1.96 8.61
C ASN A 106 7.16 1.14 9.62
N GLY A 107 7.56 1.76 10.74
CA GLY A 107 8.31 1.13 11.82
C GLY A 107 9.83 1.02 11.61
N TYR A 108 10.36 1.52 10.49
CA TYR A 108 11.81 1.54 10.22
C TYR A 108 12.34 2.98 10.22
N THR A 109 13.45 3.20 10.93
CA THR A 109 14.20 4.47 10.90
C THR A 109 15.51 4.26 10.14
N PHE A 110 15.74 5.08 9.11
CA PHE A 110 17.00 5.14 8.38
C PHE A 110 17.75 6.40 8.77
N THR A 111 19.01 6.26 9.19
CA THR A 111 19.86 7.36 9.68
C THR A 111 21.14 7.40 8.86
N VAL A 112 21.50 8.58 8.34
CA VAL A 112 22.74 8.77 7.57
C VAL A 112 23.70 9.66 8.36
N SER A 113 24.84 9.07 8.75
CA SER A 113 25.97 9.73 9.42
C SER A 113 27.26 9.45 8.66
N LEU A 114 28.19 10.41 8.65
CA LEU A 114 29.55 10.23 8.13
C LEU A 114 30.56 10.14 9.30
N VAL A 115 31.56 9.28 9.13
CA VAL A 115 32.69 9.08 10.08
C VAL A 115 33.99 9.26 9.29
N ASP A 116 35.02 9.89 9.87
CA ASP A 116 36.09 10.51 9.08
C ASP A 116 37.16 9.53 8.51
N LYS A 117 37.43 9.73 7.22
CA LYS A 117 38.55 9.34 6.35
C LYS A 117 39.10 7.92 6.23
N ASP A 118 39.54 7.25 7.28
CA ASP A 118 40.56 6.19 7.10
C ASP A 118 40.05 4.73 6.97
N GLN A 119 38.72 4.48 6.91
CA GLN A 119 38.17 3.16 6.54
C GLN A 119 36.95 3.24 5.62
N THR A 120 37.07 2.66 4.42
CA THR A 120 35.97 2.56 3.44
C THR A 120 35.04 1.39 3.72
N HIS A 121 34.03 1.58 4.57
CA HIS A 121 32.84 0.72 4.62
C HIS A 121 31.56 1.55 4.80
N LEU A 122 30.59 1.38 3.89
CA LEU A 122 29.26 1.97 4.03
C LEU A 122 28.38 1.07 4.91
N TYR A 123 28.10 1.50 6.14
CA TYR A 123 27.21 0.77 7.05
C TYR A 123 25.76 1.28 6.94
N ILE A 124 24.88 0.45 6.36
CA ILE A 124 23.42 0.63 6.47
C ILE A 124 22.93 -0.20 7.66
N THR A 125 22.92 0.41 8.85
CA THR A 125 22.63 -0.29 10.11
C THR A 125 21.11 -0.41 10.34
N LYS A 126 20.50 -1.50 9.89
CA LYS A 126 19.09 -1.81 10.17
C LYS A 126 18.90 -2.15 11.65
N TYR A 127 18.47 -1.17 12.45
CA TYR A 127 17.98 -1.45 13.80
C TYR A 127 16.57 -2.04 13.75
N ALA A 128 16.42 -3.23 14.32
CA ALA A 128 15.15 -3.75 14.80
C ALA A 128 15.23 -3.81 16.33
N ALA A 129 14.50 -2.91 17.01
CA ALA A 129 14.36 -2.98 18.47
C ALA A 129 13.32 -4.05 18.82
N ALA A 130 13.65 -4.94 19.75
CA ALA A 130 12.69 -5.92 20.26
C ALA A 130 11.68 -5.25 21.21
N ASN A 131 10.43 -5.69 21.15
CA ASN A 131 9.39 -5.25 22.08
C ASN A 131 9.77 -5.62 23.52
N TYR A 132 9.73 -4.63 24.42
CA TYR A 132 9.53 -4.87 25.85
C TYR A 132 8.10 -4.49 26.20
N GLU A 133 7.25 -5.48 26.44
CA GLU A 133 5.98 -5.23 27.14
C GLU A 133 6.26 -4.88 28.60
N VAL A 134 5.64 -3.81 29.10
CA VAL A 134 5.34 -3.68 30.53
C VAL A 134 3.85 -3.90 30.70
N ARG A 135 3.46 -5.14 31.01
CA ARG A 135 2.09 -5.45 31.43
C ARG A 135 1.88 -5.07 32.90
N LYS A 136 0.61 -4.80 33.23
CA LYS A 136 0.05 -4.38 34.52
C LYS A 136 0.71 -5.01 35.76
N HIS A 137 0.79 -4.21 36.83
CA HIS A 137 0.99 -4.69 38.19
C HIS A 137 0.08 -5.89 38.47
N SER A 138 0.67 -6.97 39.00
CA SER A 138 -0.05 -8.15 39.49
C SER A 138 0.43 -8.44 40.90
N SER A 139 -0.40 -8.20 41.90
CA SER A 139 -0.10 -8.51 43.30
C SER A 139 -0.54 -9.94 43.65
N TYR A 140 0.24 -10.60 44.50
CA TYR A 140 -0.11 -11.90 45.07
C TYR A 140 0.36 -11.95 46.52
N SER A 141 -0.42 -12.60 47.40
CA SER A 141 -0.11 -12.69 48.82
C SER A 141 0.19 -14.13 49.25
N ILE A 142 1.19 -14.28 50.12
CA ILE A 142 1.38 -15.46 50.96
C ILE A 142 1.49 -14.93 52.39
N ASN A 143 0.60 -15.38 53.27
CA ASN A 143 0.59 -15.07 54.70
C ASN A 143 0.49 -13.58 55.12
N GLY A 144 -0.09 -12.73 54.27
CA GLY A 144 -0.71 -11.46 54.70
C GLY A 144 0.12 -10.18 54.63
N ASP A 145 1.44 -10.27 54.50
CA ASP A 145 2.33 -9.10 54.40
C ASP A 145 2.52 -8.63 52.95
N TRP A 146 2.59 -7.31 52.74
CA TRP A 146 2.82 -6.67 51.44
C TRP A 146 4.24 -6.10 51.36
N PHE A 147 5.03 -6.57 50.38
CA PHE A 147 6.39 -6.11 50.13
C PHE A 147 6.51 -5.39 48.78
N THR A 148 7.20 -4.26 48.76
CA THR A 148 7.59 -3.54 47.55
C THR A 148 9.09 -3.24 47.64
N VAL A 149 9.85 -3.57 46.61
CA VAL A 149 11.30 -3.28 46.55
C VAL A 149 11.64 -2.72 45.18
N SER A 150 12.32 -1.57 45.19
CA SER A 150 12.95 -0.93 44.05
C SER A 150 14.46 -0.87 44.29
N GLU A 151 15.30 -1.14 43.30
CA GLU A 151 16.69 -0.65 43.36
C GLU A 151 17.38 -0.55 42.00
N THR A 152 18.27 0.42 41.89
CA THR A 152 19.18 0.66 40.77
C THR A 152 20.57 0.14 41.09
N ALA A 153 21.30 -0.43 40.12
CA ALA A 153 22.70 -0.84 40.31
C ALA A 153 23.58 -0.47 39.12
N TRP A 154 24.79 0.01 39.41
CA TRP A 154 25.86 0.32 38.45
C TRP A 154 27.16 -0.30 38.98
N ILE A 155 27.89 -1.08 38.18
CA ILE A 155 28.99 -1.93 38.68
C ILE A 155 30.26 -1.84 37.84
N GLY A 156 31.32 -1.28 38.44
CA GLY A 156 32.62 -1.97 38.54
C GLY A 156 33.66 -1.79 37.43
N SER A 157 34.60 -0.86 37.64
CA SER A 157 36.00 -0.99 37.18
C SER A 157 36.77 -1.96 38.12
N SER A 158 38.05 -2.34 38.01
CA SER A 158 39.29 -1.65 37.56
C SER A 158 40.51 -2.61 37.61
N ASN A 159 41.70 -2.20 37.13
CA ASN A 159 43.05 -2.36 37.74
C ASN A 159 44.15 -2.00 36.70
N VAL A 160 45.18 -1.13 36.85
CA VAL A 160 45.89 -0.39 37.96
C VAL A 160 47.24 -1.02 38.40
N VAL A 161 48.14 -0.18 38.98
CA VAL A 161 49.49 -0.40 39.59
C VAL A 161 50.67 -0.07 38.65
N HIS A 162 51.63 0.85 38.93
CA HIS A 162 51.89 1.93 39.92
C HIS A 162 52.97 2.87 39.28
N GLY A 163 53.51 3.99 39.83
CA GLY A 163 53.48 4.72 41.13
C GLY A 163 54.89 5.33 41.41
N ALA A 164 55.15 6.34 42.26
CA ALA A 164 54.33 7.27 43.04
C ALA A 164 55.20 8.43 43.65
N GLN A 165 54.56 9.37 44.37
CA GLN A 165 55.08 10.27 45.45
C GLN A 165 55.81 11.63 45.18
N TYR A 166 55.07 12.70 45.57
CA TYR A 166 55.43 13.89 46.39
C TYR A 166 55.83 15.28 45.81
N HIS A 167 55.08 16.28 46.32
CA HIS A 167 55.32 17.74 46.50
C HIS A 167 55.18 18.78 45.35
N THR A 168 54.09 19.56 45.46
CA THR A 168 53.91 21.04 45.29
C THR A 168 54.15 21.76 43.95
N ALA A 169 53.02 22.27 43.40
CA ALA A 169 52.75 23.63 42.89
C ALA A 169 53.45 24.20 41.62
N ASP A 170 52.60 24.44 40.61
CA ASP A 170 52.46 25.64 39.75
C ASP A 170 53.59 26.18 38.83
N HIS A 171 53.41 25.88 37.54
CA HIS A 171 53.50 26.76 36.36
C HIS A 171 54.48 27.97 36.33
N TYR A 172 55.53 27.91 35.49
CA TYR A 172 55.49 28.37 34.07
C TYR A 172 56.87 28.19 33.38
N TYR A 173 56.91 28.15 32.04
CA TYR A 173 58.13 28.19 31.24
C TYR A 173 57.95 28.96 29.92
N ASN A 174 59.04 29.44 29.33
CA ASN A 174 59.04 30.39 28.22
C ASN A 174 59.69 29.79 26.95
N ALA A 175 59.04 29.87 25.77
CA ALA A 175 59.65 29.55 24.46
C ALA A 175 58.83 30.09 23.26
N ARG A 176 59.50 30.36 22.14
CA ARG A 176 58.90 30.63 20.81
C ARG A 176 59.46 29.65 19.77
N TYR A 177 58.60 29.10 18.90
CA TYR A 177 58.94 28.53 17.59
C TYR A 177 57.76 28.69 16.62
N SER A 178 57.99 28.54 15.31
CA SER A 178 57.00 28.73 14.23
C SER A 178 56.68 27.42 13.49
N GLY A 179 55.40 27.15 13.21
CA GLY A 179 54.91 25.97 12.47
C GLY A 179 53.43 26.09 12.09
N TRP A 180 52.94 25.18 11.24
CA TRP A 180 51.56 25.18 10.69
C TRP A 180 50.79 23.91 11.04
N TYR A 181 49.88 23.97 12.02
CA TYR A 181 48.95 22.86 12.36
C TYR A 181 47.67 23.38 13.08
N LEU A 182 46.60 22.58 13.06
CA LEU A 182 45.31 22.81 13.75
C LEU A 182 45.11 21.77 14.87
N THR A 183 44.23 22.05 15.84
CA THR A 183 43.28 21.05 16.37
C THR A 183 42.07 21.67 17.09
N ASN A 184 40.96 20.92 17.06
CA ASN A 184 39.76 20.94 17.90
C ASN A 184 38.92 22.23 17.99
N ASP A 185 39.41 23.34 18.56
CA ASP A 185 38.57 24.54 18.76
C ASP A 185 38.74 25.57 17.64
N THR A 186 37.63 25.94 16.99
CA THR A 186 37.64 26.42 15.60
C THR A 186 38.05 27.88 15.39
N ARG A 187 39.32 28.12 15.01
CA ARG A 187 39.78 28.93 13.84
C ARG A 187 41.20 29.51 13.98
N ARG A 188 41.99 29.52 12.89
CA ARG A 188 43.04 30.52 12.59
C ARG A 188 43.40 30.54 11.09
N TYR A 189 43.87 31.69 10.58
CA TYR A 189 43.99 32.04 9.16
C TYR A 189 45.44 32.17 8.65
N LYS A 190 45.63 32.43 7.34
CA LYS A 190 46.92 32.49 6.62
C LYS A 190 46.97 33.62 5.58
N GLY A 191 48.10 34.31 5.41
CA GLY A 191 48.32 35.36 4.40
C GLY A 191 49.82 35.61 4.08
N VAL A 192 50.15 35.84 2.80
CA VAL A 192 51.51 35.80 2.16
C VAL A 192 51.44 36.57 0.81
N TYR A 193 52.41 37.33 0.25
CA TYR A 193 53.63 38.03 0.74
C TYR A 193 54.25 38.90 -0.41
N ALA A 194 55.11 39.90 -0.10
CA ALA A 194 55.91 40.76 -1.02
C ALA A 194 55.17 41.78 -1.94
N GLY A 195 55.70 42.96 -2.34
CA GLY A 195 57.00 43.68 -2.15
C GLY A 195 57.04 44.96 -3.05
N THR A 196 58.09 45.79 -3.30
CA THR A 196 59.51 45.91 -2.87
C THR A 196 60.11 47.31 -3.30
N VAL A 197 61.27 47.74 -2.77
CA VAL A 197 62.24 48.80 -3.24
C VAL A 197 62.09 50.30 -2.85
N TYR A 198 62.86 50.70 -1.83
CA TYR A 198 63.65 51.95 -1.58
C TYR A 198 63.37 53.35 -2.20
N ASN A 199 63.33 54.37 -1.32
CA ASN A 199 64.33 55.48 -1.26
C ASN A 199 64.35 56.18 0.13
N ASN A 200 65.35 57.02 0.44
CA ASN A 200 65.65 57.62 1.76
C ASN A 200 65.74 59.17 1.70
N ARG A 201 65.36 59.92 2.76
CA ARG A 201 65.78 61.34 2.99
C ARG A 201 65.76 61.76 4.50
N PRO A 202 66.38 62.90 4.89
CA PRO A 202 67.00 63.09 6.21
C PRO A 202 66.20 63.89 7.26
N VAL A 203 66.81 64.05 8.46
CA VAL A 203 66.38 64.82 9.63
C VAL A 203 67.67 65.38 10.29
N ASN A 204 67.71 66.67 10.65
CA ASN A 204 68.96 67.42 10.90
C ASN A 204 68.98 68.14 12.27
N ASP A 205 70.19 68.24 12.86
CA ASP A 205 70.57 68.62 14.25
C ASP A 205 69.85 69.83 14.89
N SER A 206 69.76 70.00 16.22
CA SER A 206 70.87 70.19 17.19
C SER A 206 70.32 70.28 18.64
N TYR A 207 70.94 69.78 19.71
CA TYR A 207 72.22 70.08 20.40
C TYR A 207 72.23 71.30 21.35
N GLY A 208 72.59 71.07 22.62
CA GLY A 208 72.87 72.09 23.65
C GLY A 208 73.09 71.47 25.05
N ILE A 209 74.31 71.58 25.60
CA ILE A 209 74.73 71.01 26.90
C ILE A 209 75.72 71.99 27.57
N GLU A 210 75.59 72.23 28.87
CA GLU A 210 76.63 72.89 29.71
C GLU A 210 77.57 71.87 30.39
N GLU A 211 78.75 72.30 30.82
CA GLU A 211 79.88 71.42 31.12
C GLU A 211 79.96 70.84 32.55
N SER A 212 80.79 69.78 32.67
CA SER A 212 81.53 69.34 33.87
C SER A 212 80.80 68.38 34.86
N PRO A 213 81.51 67.46 35.54
CA PRO A 213 82.91 67.03 35.41
C PRO A 213 83.07 65.58 34.86
N PHE A 214 84.32 65.13 34.68
CA PHE A 214 84.63 63.82 34.07
C PHE A 214 84.30 62.60 34.96
N SER A 215 83.19 61.91 34.65
CA SER A 215 82.96 60.50 35.07
C SER A 215 82.18 59.62 34.07
N ASP A 216 81.63 60.18 32.99
CA ASP A 216 80.58 59.52 32.21
C ASP A 216 81.07 58.39 31.28
N TYR A 217 80.75 57.15 31.63
CA TYR A 217 80.57 56.08 30.64
C TYR A 217 79.28 56.33 29.85
N ARG A 218 79.33 57.18 28.81
CA ARG A 218 78.16 57.47 27.96
C ARG A 218 77.77 56.26 27.12
N GLY A 219 76.76 55.53 27.60
CA GLY A 219 76.04 54.51 26.85
C GLY A 219 74.91 55.14 26.04
N TYR A 220 74.97 55.04 24.72
CA TYR A 220 73.92 55.55 23.83
C TYR A 220 72.92 54.44 23.52
N TRP A 221 71.62 54.70 23.69
CA TRP A 221 70.55 53.78 23.33
C TRP A 221 70.08 54.03 21.90
N VAL A 222 69.92 52.97 21.11
CA VAL A 222 69.32 53.00 19.77
C VAL A 222 68.25 51.92 19.64
N ASN A 223 67.25 52.17 18.79
CA ASN A 223 66.24 51.17 18.47
C ASN A 223 66.88 49.96 17.74
N SER A 224 66.59 48.74 18.18
CA SER A 224 67.12 47.50 17.61
C SER A 224 66.88 47.39 16.10
N ASN A 225 67.83 46.85 15.36
CA ASN A 225 67.84 46.82 13.88
C ASN A 225 67.84 48.19 13.17
N SER A 226 67.80 49.32 13.87
CA SER A 226 68.15 50.61 13.26
C SER A 226 69.65 50.67 12.97
N SER A 227 70.02 51.11 11.77
CA SER A 227 71.43 51.40 11.49
C SER A 227 71.82 52.80 11.94
N PHE A 228 73.11 52.97 12.25
CA PHE A 228 73.72 54.23 12.67
C PHE A 228 75.12 54.33 12.04
N VAL A 229 75.74 55.49 12.18
CA VAL A 229 77.04 55.82 11.58
C VAL A 229 78.00 56.26 12.67
N ILE A 230 79.18 55.64 12.72
CA ILE A 230 80.34 56.15 13.44
C ILE A 230 81.20 56.91 12.42
N TRP A 231 81.48 58.18 12.71
CA TRP A 231 82.36 59.04 11.91
C TRP A 231 83.61 59.38 12.69
N SER A 232 84.77 59.48 12.04
CA SER A 232 86.00 59.95 12.68
C SER A 232 86.97 60.67 11.73
N ARG A 233 87.71 61.64 12.29
CA ARG A 233 88.63 62.51 11.55
C ARG A 233 89.84 62.85 12.41
N ALA A 234 91.03 62.75 11.83
CA ALA A 234 92.31 63.04 12.48
C ALA A 234 93.06 64.18 11.78
N TYR A 235 93.68 65.07 12.56
CA TYR A 235 94.43 66.23 12.08
C TYR A 235 95.86 66.26 12.66
N ALA A 236 96.81 66.76 11.86
CA ALA A 236 98.16 67.15 12.27
C ALA A 236 98.47 68.60 11.88
N GLU A 237 99.29 69.30 12.67
CA GLU A 237 99.70 70.69 12.45
C GLU A 237 101.24 70.80 12.31
N THR A 238 101.74 71.81 11.60
CA THR A 238 103.18 72.00 11.35
C THR A 238 103.64 73.45 11.53
N ARG A 239 104.38 73.72 12.62
CA ARG A 239 105.25 74.91 12.79
C ARG A 239 106.46 74.59 13.67
N ASN A 240 107.65 74.93 13.16
CA ASN A 240 108.96 75.08 13.81
C ASN A 240 109.35 74.10 14.96
N ASP A 241 110.25 73.17 14.61
CA ASP A 241 111.39 72.69 15.40
C ASP A 241 111.16 71.94 16.75
N TYR A 242 109.93 71.58 17.12
CA TYR A 242 109.68 70.51 18.10
C TYR A 242 108.41 69.71 17.78
N TYR A 243 108.53 68.39 17.55
CA TYR A 243 107.43 67.48 17.18
C TYR A 243 106.57 67.06 18.40
N ARG A 244 105.35 67.61 18.58
CA ARG A 244 104.38 67.17 19.61
C ARG A 244 102.91 67.27 19.13
N PRO A 245 101.95 66.48 19.69
CA PRO A 245 101.15 65.56 18.84
C PRO A 245 99.66 65.85 18.56
N ASN A 246 99.02 64.89 17.86
CA ASN A 246 97.81 65.03 17.05
C ASN A 246 96.46 64.92 17.79
N ARG A 247 95.38 65.38 17.14
CA ARG A 247 93.98 65.31 17.61
C ARG A 247 93.13 64.37 16.75
N ILE A 248 92.16 63.67 17.36
CA ILE A 248 91.15 62.85 16.67
C ILE A 248 89.75 63.21 17.20
N TYR A 249 88.80 63.36 16.27
CA TYR A 249 87.39 63.58 16.55
C TYR A 249 86.57 62.34 16.17
N PHE A 250 85.54 62.04 16.96
CA PHE A 250 84.56 60.97 16.72
C PHE A 250 83.15 61.52 16.90
N SER A 251 82.19 61.08 16.08
CA SER A 251 80.76 61.29 16.35
C SER A 251 79.90 60.09 15.94
N LEU A 252 78.74 59.97 16.59
CA LEU A 252 77.74 58.92 16.38
C LEU A 252 76.46 59.56 15.82
N GLN A 253 76.05 59.14 14.62
CA GLN A 253 74.92 59.72 13.88
C GLN A 253 73.84 58.66 13.59
N ASN A 254 72.57 59.04 13.57
CA ASN A 254 71.49 58.18 13.09
C ASN A 254 71.50 58.08 11.54
N GLN A 255 70.59 57.31 10.94
CA GLN A 255 70.51 57.18 9.47
C GLN A 255 70.24 58.52 8.75
N SER A 256 69.60 59.43 9.46
CA SER A 256 69.04 60.69 8.96
C SER A 256 70.05 61.84 9.00
N GLY A 257 71.11 61.74 9.81
CA GLY A 257 72.20 62.73 9.92
C GLY A 257 72.43 63.25 11.34
N TYR A 258 71.36 63.32 12.14
CA TYR A 258 71.37 63.78 13.54
C TYR A 258 72.48 63.11 14.38
N GLU A 259 73.34 63.91 15.01
CA GLU A 259 74.34 63.43 15.97
C GLU A 259 73.70 63.12 17.34
N TYR A 260 73.87 61.87 17.79
CA TYR A 260 73.58 61.45 19.16
C TYR A 260 74.66 61.95 20.15
N GLY A 261 75.90 62.07 19.68
CA GLY A 261 77.05 62.33 20.54
C GLY A 261 78.35 62.53 19.76
N ALA A 262 79.20 63.41 20.27
CA ALA A 262 80.55 63.69 19.75
C ALA A 262 81.59 63.59 20.87
N ILE A 263 82.76 63.04 20.57
CA ILE A 263 83.88 62.85 21.51
C ILE A 263 85.18 63.28 20.81
N LEU A 264 85.96 64.11 21.51
CA LEU A 264 87.20 64.70 21.00
C LEU A 264 88.38 64.23 21.86
N THR A 265 89.38 63.58 21.27
CA THR A 265 90.52 63.00 22.00
C THR A 265 91.86 63.54 21.48
N SER A 266 92.82 63.68 22.40
CA SER A 266 94.21 64.06 22.10
C SER A 266 95.14 62.93 22.55
N ILE A 267 96.04 62.50 21.67
CA ILE A 267 96.89 61.32 21.91
C ILE A 267 98.36 61.74 21.80
N TRP A 268 99.06 61.79 22.93
CA TRP A 268 100.40 62.36 23.01
C TRP A 268 101.52 61.37 22.64
N GLN A 269 101.68 61.02 21.35
CA GLN A 269 102.86 60.30 20.84
C GLN A 269 103.30 60.76 19.43
N GLU A 270 104.62 60.74 19.18
CA GLU A 270 105.22 61.01 17.87
C GLU A 270 104.99 59.84 16.89
N MET A 271 104.24 60.08 15.80
CA MET A 271 103.98 59.11 14.74
C MET A 271 104.06 59.78 13.36
N ASN A 272 104.79 59.14 12.42
CA ASN A 272 105.16 59.75 11.13
C ASN A 272 104.38 59.21 9.91
N TYR A 273 103.49 58.23 10.07
CA TYR A 273 102.62 57.72 9.00
C TYR A 273 101.28 57.21 9.54
N TYR A 274 100.21 57.37 8.75
CA TYR A 274 98.86 56.90 9.07
C TYR A 274 98.43 55.72 8.19
N ARG A 275 97.94 54.64 8.82
CA ARG A 275 97.06 53.62 8.24
C ARG A 275 96.09 53.12 9.32
N SER A 276 94.79 53.16 9.05
CA SER A 276 93.74 52.76 9.98
C SER A 276 93.13 51.40 9.61
N THR A 277 93.60 50.33 10.24
CA THR A 277 93.10 48.95 10.05
C THR A 277 92.34 48.45 11.27
N GLY A 278 91.11 48.96 11.45
CA GLY A 278 90.20 48.47 12.49
C GLY A 278 89.56 47.13 12.12
N ASN A 279 89.74 46.13 13.00
CA ASN A 279 89.01 44.86 13.01
C ASN A 279 87.64 45.05 13.68
N ILE A 280 86.64 44.29 13.25
CA ILE A 280 85.29 44.29 13.84
C ILE A 280 85.13 43.04 14.70
N VAL A 281 84.61 43.20 15.91
CA VAL A 281 84.38 42.10 16.85
C VAL A 281 82.94 41.61 16.69
N ASN A 282 82.77 40.55 15.88
CA ASN A 282 81.68 39.56 15.69
C ASN A 282 80.17 39.87 15.91
N GLU A 283 79.74 40.93 16.60
CA GLU A 283 78.36 41.12 17.05
C GLU A 283 77.59 42.25 16.34
N ALA A 284 78.26 43.00 15.47
CA ALA A 284 77.66 44.11 14.73
C ALA A 284 77.79 43.95 13.22
N LYS A 285 76.70 44.16 12.49
CA LYS A 285 76.71 44.12 11.03
C LYS A 285 77.24 45.44 10.49
N LEU A 286 78.44 45.41 9.89
CA LEU A 286 78.94 46.51 9.06
C LEU A 286 78.10 46.58 7.78
N LEU A 287 77.64 47.78 7.43
CA LEU A 287 76.86 48.06 6.23
C LEU A 287 77.64 48.87 5.18
N ASP A 288 78.54 49.76 5.62
CA ASP A 288 79.35 50.62 4.75
C ASP A 288 80.66 51.03 5.47
N LYS A 289 81.75 51.22 4.72
CA LYS A 289 83.08 51.61 5.22
C LYS A 289 83.79 52.50 4.20
N TYR A 290 84.05 53.74 4.59
CA TYR A 290 84.73 54.73 3.74
C TYR A 290 85.99 55.28 4.43
N PHE A 291 87.01 55.58 3.63
CA PHE A 291 88.27 56.21 4.05
C PHE A 291 88.70 57.25 3.01
N SER A 292 89.18 58.42 3.44
CA SER A 292 89.93 59.36 2.59
C SER A 292 91.17 59.89 3.31
N ASN A 293 92.19 60.24 2.53
CA ASN A 293 93.49 60.69 3.03
C ASN A 293 93.94 61.89 2.18
N GLU A 294 93.90 63.09 2.75
CA GLU A 294 93.92 64.36 2.01
C GLU A 294 95.23 65.12 2.28
N GLY A 295 96.31 64.62 1.68
CA GLY A 295 97.67 65.16 1.85
C GLY A 295 98.35 64.75 3.16
N ASN A 296 99.50 65.34 3.44
CA ASN A 296 100.44 64.92 4.50
C ASN A 296 99.97 65.18 5.95
N ALA A 297 98.70 65.52 6.21
CA ALA A 297 98.26 65.99 7.53
C ALA A 297 96.83 65.59 7.98
N THR A 298 95.97 65.00 7.13
CA THR A 298 94.56 64.77 7.48
C THR A 298 94.01 63.45 6.94
N ALA A 299 93.33 62.68 7.81
CA ALA A 299 92.70 61.41 7.47
C ALA A 299 91.25 61.32 8.00
N ASN A 300 90.34 60.77 7.19
CA ASN A 300 88.92 60.61 7.52
C ASN A 300 88.51 59.12 7.45
N SER A 301 87.62 58.66 8.33
CA SER A 301 86.98 57.35 8.21
C SER A 301 85.52 57.34 8.67
N ARG A 302 84.70 56.50 8.04
CA ARG A 302 83.27 56.33 8.33
C ARG A 302 82.92 54.84 8.35
N LEU A 303 82.09 54.45 9.31
CA LEU A 303 81.52 53.11 9.43
C LEU A 303 80.02 53.22 9.64
N ARG A 304 79.21 52.67 8.73
CA ARG A 304 77.77 52.44 9.00
C ARG A 304 77.61 51.05 9.60
N MET A 305 76.94 50.95 10.73
CA MET A 305 76.77 49.73 11.50
C MET A 305 75.30 49.53 11.90
N GLN A 306 74.93 48.29 12.19
CA GLN A 306 73.59 47.90 12.63
C GLN A 306 73.72 46.85 13.74
N LEU A 307 73.03 47.07 14.86
CA LEU A 307 72.85 46.08 15.92
C LEU A 307 71.68 45.17 15.55
N ALA A 308 71.91 43.86 15.57
CA ALA A 308 71.00 42.85 15.00
C ALA A 308 70.07 42.19 16.03
N LYS A 309 70.20 42.55 17.31
CA LYS A 309 69.40 42.10 18.45
C LYS A 309 69.36 43.17 19.54
N ASP A 310 68.43 43.03 20.46
CA ASP A 310 68.29 43.82 21.68
C ASP A 310 69.41 43.52 22.69
N GLY A 311 69.74 44.48 23.56
CA GLY A 311 70.75 44.35 24.61
C GLY A 311 72.21 44.24 24.13
N MET A 312 72.47 44.34 22.82
CA MET A 312 73.82 44.24 22.25
C MET A 312 74.66 45.48 22.58
N LYS A 313 75.98 45.29 22.71
CA LYS A 313 76.93 46.36 23.09
C LYS A 313 78.14 46.40 22.16
N ILE A 314 78.28 47.45 21.37
CA ILE A 314 79.48 47.69 20.56
C ILE A 314 80.57 48.38 21.38
N ASN A 315 81.80 47.91 21.15
CA ASN A 315 83.05 48.42 21.65
C ASN A 315 84.00 48.65 20.45
N TYR A 316 84.37 49.89 20.14
CA TYR A 316 85.11 50.25 18.91
C TYR A 316 86.59 50.65 19.11
N LYS A 317 87.55 49.73 18.88
CA LYS A 317 89.02 49.99 19.03
C LYS A 317 89.68 50.58 17.78
N PHE A 318 90.68 51.44 18.01
CA PHE A 318 91.63 51.94 17.01
C PHE A 318 93.01 51.31 17.19
N THR A 319 93.86 51.39 16.17
CA THR A 319 95.27 50.96 16.20
C THR A 319 96.16 51.90 15.38
N SER A 320 97.44 51.93 15.71
CA SER A 320 98.53 52.58 14.96
C SER A 320 99.81 51.75 15.07
N SER A 321 100.80 52.01 14.21
CA SER A 321 102.08 51.30 14.22
C SER A 321 103.25 52.25 13.95
N LYS A 322 104.45 51.83 14.38
CA LYS A 322 105.71 52.55 14.17
C LYS A 322 106.80 51.57 13.69
N ASP A 323 107.89 52.18 13.23
CA ASP A 323 109.22 51.61 12.99
C ASP A 323 109.51 50.85 11.69
N ALA A 324 110.75 51.08 11.24
CA ALA A 324 111.42 50.34 10.19
C ALA A 324 112.48 49.43 10.81
N GLY A 325 112.04 48.23 11.25
CA GLY A 325 112.92 47.12 11.62
C GLY A 325 113.00 46.79 13.11
N GLY A 326 112.33 45.72 13.53
CA GLY A 326 112.42 45.13 14.88
C GLY A 326 111.07 44.72 15.44
N TYR A 327 110.97 43.52 16.01
CA TYR A 327 109.76 43.04 16.70
C TYR A 327 109.85 43.28 18.21
N SER A 328 108.95 44.07 18.79
CA SER A 328 108.33 43.77 20.11
C SER A 328 107.09 44.62 20.42
N GLU A 329 106.11 43.95 21.05
CA GLU A 329 105.12 44.46 22.02
C GLU A 329 104.32 45.74 21.73
N ALA A 330 103.10 45.56 21.21
CA ALA A 330 102.05 46.58 21.18
C ALA A 330 101.46 46.84 22.59
N SER A 331 101.50 48.09 23.05
CA SER A 331 101.12 48.47 24.42
C SER A 331 99.71 49.07 24.52
N ASN A 332 98.78 48.27 25.07
CA ASN A 332 97.56 48.62 25.81
C ASN A 332 96.77 49.90 25.40
N TRP A 333 95.70 49.71 24.61
CA TRP A 333 94.71 50.75 24.28
C TRP A 333 93.52 50.72 25.27
N LYS A 334 93.15 51.89 25.82
CA LYS A 334 91.95 52.07 26.65
C LYS A 334 90.66 52.17 25.81
N ASP A 335 89.56 51.78 26.44
CA ASP A 335 88.20 51.70 25.91
C ASP A 335 87.59 53.13 25.80
N MET A 336 86.89 53.58 24.74
CA MET A 336 85.70 53.13 23.97
C MET A 336 84.35 53.57 24.55
N PHE A 337 83.45 54.03 23.67
CA PHE A 337 82.05 54.32 24.00
C PHE A 337 81.17 53.09 23.73
N THR A 338 80.04 53.00 24.45
CA THR A 338 79.08 51.90 24.32
C THR A 338 77.85 52.37 23.54
N VAL A 339 77.38 51.56 22.59
CA VAL A 339 76.03 51.66 22.03
C VAL A 339 75.23 50.45 22.47
N ASN A 340 74.13 50.69 23.20
CA ASN A 340 73.15 49.69 23.64
C ASN A 340 71.98 49.66 22.64
N SER A 341 71.30 48.52 22.48
CA SER A 341 70.08 48.38 21.68
C SER A 341 68.84 48.03 22.50
N ASP A 342 67.70 48.60 22.12
CA ASP A 342 66.39 48.39 22.74
C ASP A 342 65.27 48.25 21.68
N GLY A 343 64.33 47.34 21.91
CA GLY A 343 63.21 47.02 21.03
C GLY A 343 61.95 46.56 21.78
N TYR A 344 61.84 46.82 23.09
CA TYR A 344 60.67 46.48 23.90
C TYR A 344 59.85 47.72 24.23
N GLY A 345 58.53 47.67 24.01
CA GLY A 345 57.62 48.73 24.46
C GLY A 345 57.32 48.65 25.96
N PRO A 346 56.84 49.74 26.59
CA PRO A 346 56.48 49.73 28.01
C PRO A 346 55.32 48.77 28.35
N THR A 347 55.25 48.41 29.62
CA THR A 347 54.24 47.52 30.22
C THR A 347 53.49 48.22 31.35
N LEU A 348 52.38 47.64 31.83
CA LEU A 348 51.61 48.13 32.98
C LEU A 348 51.03 46.95 33.78
N ASP A 349 50.68 47.18 35.06
CA ASP A 349 50.19 46.10 35.94
C ASP A 349 48.66 46.01 35.98
N THR A 350 47.95 47.14 35.99
CA THR A 350 46.49 47.17 36.19
C THR A 350 45.87 48.46 35.66
N VAL A 351 44.70 48.33 35.04
CA VAL A 351 43.82 49.44 34.65
C VAL A 351 42.40 49.15 35.15
N TYR A 352 41.73 50.13 35.74
CA TYR A 352 40.32 50.02 36.16
C TYR A 352 39.67 51.41 36.22
N ALA A 353 38.34 51.45 36.27
CA ALA A 353 37.57 52.68 36.48
C ALA A 353 37.05 52.77 37.93
N GLU A 354 37.01 53.99 38.45
CA GLU A 354 36.38 54.37 39.72
C GLU A 354 35.53 55.64 39.51
N ASN A 355 34.72 56.02 40.52
CA ASN A 355 33.90 57.24 40.50
C ASN A 355 32.93 57.37 39.31
N ILE A 356 32.35 56.26 38.84
CA ILE A 356 31.45 56.25 37.67
C ILE A 356 30.13 56.96 37.98
N THR A 357 29.87 58.06 37.28
CA THR A 357 28.65 58.88 37.38
C THR A 357 28.11 59.24 35.99
N PRO A 358 26.84 59.67 35.85
CA PRO A 358 26.30 60.20 34.58
C PRO A 358 27.01 61.46 34.05
N SER A 359 27.89 62.08 34.85
CA SER A 359 28.71 63.25 34.54
C SER A 359 30.18 62.94 34.24
N GLY A 360 30.66 61.73 34.53
CA GLY A 360 32.05 61.35 34.31
C GLY A 360 32.53 60.16 35.14
N PHE A 361 33.75 59.71 34.87
CA PHE A 361 34.43 58.62 35.59
C PHE A 361 35.95 58.78 35.57
N ASP A 362 36.65 58.20 36.54
CA ASP A 362 38.11 58.22 36.62
C ASP A 362 38.70 56.88 36.17
N VAL A 363 39.70 56.90 35.27
CA VAL A 363 40.46 55.71 34.88
C VAL A 363 41.83 55.74 35.54
N VAL A 364 42.15 54.69 36.31
CA VAL A 364 43.41 54.56 37.05
C VAL A 364 44.30 53.52 36.38
N VAL A 365 45.52 53.93 36.02
CA VAL A 365 46.55 53.09 35.40
C VAL A 365 47.72 52.95 36.38
N LYS A 366 48.09 51.72 36.76
CA LYS A 366 49.10 51.44 37.79
C LYS A 366 50.39 50.83 37.23
N ASN A 367 51.51 51.29 37.79
CA ASN A 367 52.87 50.76 37.62
C ASN A 367 53.36 50.67 36.17
N VAL A 368 53.16 51.71 35.36
CA VAL A 368 53.64 51.72 33.96
C VAL A 368 55.17 51.76 33.93
N ARG A 369 55.82 50.81 33.24
CA ARG A 369 57.27 50.57 33.29
C ARG A 369 57.82 49.97 31.99
N ASP A 370 58.96 50.46 31.53
CA ASP A 370 59.93 49.69 30.75
C ASP A 370 60.75 48.81 31.71
N VAL A 371 60.53 47.50 31.65
CA VAL A 371 61.13 46.50 32.57
C VAL A 371 62.21 45.62 31.94
N ASN A 372 62.34 45.60 30.61
CA ASN A 372 63.12 44.56 29.90
C ASN A 372 64.45 45.07 29.31
N SER A 373 64.60 46.37 29.13
CA SER A 373 65.74 46.98 28.44
C SER A 373 66.28 48.21 29.18
N GLY A 374 65.40 49.09 29.67
CA GLY A 374 65.79 50.22 30.52
C GLY A 374 66.24 51.46 29.75
N SER A 375 65.61 51.75 28.60
CA SER A 375 65.61 53.12 28.07
C SER A 375 64.64 54.03 28.83
N GLY A 376 63.64 53.42 29.50
CA GLY A 376 62.74 54.05 30.45
C GLY A 376 61.50 54.69 29.82
N LEU A 377 60.45 54.84 30.62
CA LEU A 377 59.18 55.41 30.18
C LEU A 377 59.31 56.90 29.78
N LYS A 378 58.49 57.30 28.81
CA LYS A 378 58.38 58.68 28.29
C LYS A 378 56.98 59.26 28.50
N SER A 379 55.95 58.56 28.02
CA SER A 379 54.56 59.07 28.06
C SER A 379 53.50 57.97 27.98
N VAL A 380 52.32 58.25 28.52
CA VAL A 380 51.13 57.39 28.50
C VAL A 380 49.94 58.17 27.92
N GLN A 381 49.16 57.51 27.07
CA GLN A 381 47.91 57.99 26.50
C GLN A 381 46.73 57.18 27.06
N ALA A 382 45.64 57.87 27.42
CA ALA A 382 44.30 57.29 27.51
C ALA A 382 43.44 57.85 26.37
N LYS A 383 42.86 56.98 25.55
CA LYS A 383 42.02 57.34 24.40
C LYS A 383 40.61 56.77 24.59
N THR A 384 39.65 57.66 24.81
CA THR A 384 38.26 57.31 25.19
C THR A 384 37.30 57.52 24.04
N TYR A 385 36.43 56.55 23.76
CA TYR A 385 35.42 56.59 22.69
C TYR A 385 34.15 55.84 23.12
N ILE A 386 33.01 56.08 22.44
CA ILE A 386 31.71 55.50 22.79
C ILE A 386 31.22 54.48 21.76
N ASN A 387 30.47 53.47 22.22
CA ASN A 387 29.84 52.41 21.41
C ASN A 387 30.78 51.65 20.43
N GLY A 388 32.09 51.71 20.65
CA GLY A 388 33.09 51.13 19.75
C GLY A 388 33.53 52.02 18.58
N ASP A 389 32.95 53.22 18.38
CA ASP A 389 33.32 54.11 17.27
C ASP A 389 34.56 54.96 17.59
N TRP A 390 35.71 54.31 17.45
CA TRP A 390 37.05 54.89 17.58
C TRP A 390 37.36 55.96 16.53
N GLN A 391 36.70 55.94 15.36
CA GLN A 391 36.99 56.84 14.24
C GLN A 391 36.38 58.24 14.48
N ASN A 392 35.13 58.29 14.93
CA ASN A 392 34.35 59.54 14.99
C ASN A 392 34.17 60.10 16.41
N THR A 393 34.37 59.30 17.47
CA THR A 393 33.99 59.70 18.84
C THR A 393 35.14 59.78 19.85
N SER A 394 36.39 59.62 19.41
CA SER A 394 37.54 59.50 20.33
C SER A 394 38.09 60.83 20.86
N ILE A 395 38.45 60.89 22.14
CA ILE A 395 39.22 61.96 22.79
C ILE A 395 40.47 61.39 23.45
N ASP A 396 41.62 62.06 23.27
CA ASP A 396 42.95 61.58 23.69
C ASP A 396 43.51 62.45 24.82
N GLN A 397 43.85 61.85 25.96
CA GLN A 397 44.58 62.49 27.06
C GLN A 397 45.99 61.89 27.15
N ASN A 398 47.01 62.74 27.04
CA ASN A 398 48.41 62.33 27.05
C ASN A 398 49.14 62.94 28.26
N VAL A 399 49.93 62.14 28.98
CA VAL A 399 50.79 62.60 30.09
C VAL A 399 52.20 62.04 29.97
N ASN A 400 53.20 62.84 30.33
CA ASN A 400 54.58 62.35 30.50
C ASN A 400 54.65 61.55 31.82
N ALA A 401 55.37 60.44 31.82
CA ALA A 401 55.39 59.50 32.95
C ALA A 401 56.76 58.81 33.07
N LYS A 402 57.07 58.33 34.27
CA LYS A 402 58.30 57.62 34.64
C LYS A 402 57.99 56.18 35.05
N ASP A 403 59.03 55.34 35.04
CA ASP A 403 58.90 53.93 35.40
C ASP A 403 58.42 53.74 36.85
N GLY A 404 57.22 53.18 36.99
CA GLY A 404 56.55 52.92 38.26
C GLY A 404 55.42 53.88 38.59
N ASP A 405 55.17 54.90 37.76
CA ASP A 405 54.09 55.86 38.00
C ASP A 405 52.70 55.19 38.03
N THR A 406 51.83 55.75 38.88
CA THR A 406 50.38 55.50 38.86
C THR A 406 49.69 56.78 38.40
N LEU A 407 48.91 56.66 37.33
CA LEU A 407 48.27 57.78 36.63
C LEU A 407 46.75 57.70 36.80
N LYS A 408 46.09 58.86 36.80
CA LYS A 408 44.63 58.97 36.74
C LYS A 408 44.21 59.88 35.59
N PHE A 409 43.23 59.44 34.82
CA PHE A 409 42.63 60.17 33.71
C PHE A 409 41.15 60.41 34.03
N HIS A 410 40.74 61.67 34.14
CA HIS A 410 39.34 62.02 34.39
C HIS A 410 38.59 62.13 33.06
N ILE A 411 37.52 61.36 32.88
CA ILE A 411 36.67 61.37 31.69
C ILE A 411 35.36 62.08 32.03
N ASP A 412 35.23 63.32 31.56
CA ASP A 412 33.99 64.10 31.62
C ASP A 412 33.03 63.65 30.49
N THR A 413 31.82 63.20 30.85
CA THR A 413 30.84 62.70 29.87
C THR A 413 30.12 63.83 29.13
N SER A 414 30.19 65.08 29.60
CA SER A 414 29.58 66.24 28.95
C SER A 414 30.18 66.53 27.58
N MET A 415 31.43 66.09 27.35
CA MET A 415 32.09 66.08 26.03
C MET A 415 31.31 65.27 24.97
N TRP A 416 30.45 64.34 25.40
CA TRP A 416 29.51 63.59 24.56
C TRP A 416 28.04 63.86 24.96
N ASN A 417 27.71 65.09 25.40
CA ASN A 417 26.37 65.50 25.87
C ASN A 417 25.81 64.67 27.05
N ASN A 418 26.68 64.17 27.93
CA ASN A 418 26.34 63.23 29.01
C ASN A 418 25.77 61.90 28.49
N PHE A 419 26.36 61.37 27.40
CA PHE A 419 25.97 60.08 26.85
C PHE A 419 26.06 58.97 27.91
N THR A 420 24.95 58.29 28.16
CA THR A 420 24.86 57.13 29.04
C THR A 420 24.85 55.85 28.20
N GLY A 421 25.86 55.00 28.40
CA GLY A 421 26.05 53.79 27.62
C GLY A 421 27.47 53.25 27.77
N ASN A 422 27.94 52.52 26.77
CA ASN A 422 29.27 51.91 26.78
C ASN A 422 30.34 52.89 26.27
N TYR A 423 31.29 53.21 27.15
CA TYR A 423 32.58 53.82 26.82
C TYR A 423 33.65 52.73 26.71
N THR A 424 34.71 53.01 25.96
CA THR A 424 35.93 52.20 25.91
C THR A 424 37.13 53.12 26.02
N VAL A 425 38.10 52.76 26.87
CA VAL A 425 39.31 53.55 27.11
C VAL A 425 40.55 52.71 26.79
N ASP A 426 41.19 53.02 25.67
CA ASP A 426 42.48 52.45 25.26
C ASP A 426 43.62 53.14 26.03
N ILE A 427 44.43 52.35 26.73
CA ILE A 427 45.69 52.80 27.35
C ILE A 427 46.86 52.40 26.47
N ARG A 428 47.75 53.35 26.17
CA ARG A 428 48.96 53.19 25.34
C ARG A 428 50.14 53.86 26.01
N ALA A 429 51.36 53.41 25.77
CA ALA A 429 52.56 54.06 26.30
C ALA A 429 53.74 53.99 25.32
N TRP A 430 54.73 54.85 25.53
CA TRP A 430 55.98 54.91 24.76
C TRP A 430 57.19 55.05 25.69
N ASP A 431 58.32 54.45 25.31
CA ASP A 431 59.62 54.62 25.95
C ASP A 431 60.41 55.83 25.38
N ASN A 432 61.64 56.02 25.85
CA ASN A 432 62.52 57.11 25.41
C ASN A 432 63.18 56.89 24.03
N VAL A 433 63.28 55.65 23.51
CA VAL A 433 63.82 55.38 22.14
C VAL A 433 62.75 55.31 21.06
N GLY A 434 61.47 55.31 21.43
CA GLY A 434 60.30 55.29 20.55
C GLY A 434 59.58 53.94 20.42
N ASN A 435 59.87 52.92 21.23
CA ASN A 435 59.05 51.71 21.25
C ASN A 435 57.72 51.98 21.97
N GLY A 436 56.65 51.34 21.50
CA GLY A 436 55.30 51.47 22.07
C GLY A 436 54.30 52.16 21.12
N GLY A 437 53.14 52.53 21.67
CA GLY A 437 52.00 53.09 20.93
C GLY A 437 50.90 52.09 20.57
N ASP A 438 51.12 50.79 20.75
CA ASP A 438 50.06 49.79 20.75
C ASP A 438 49.17 49.92 22.01
N VAL A 439 47.95 49.38 21.94
CA VAL A 439 47.01 49.30 23.07
C VAL A 439 47.50 48.26 24.07
N LEU A 440 47.98 48.74 25.22
CA LEU A 440 48.45 47.92 26.34
C LEU A 440 47.27 47.35 27.16
N TYR A 441 46.17 48.09 27.21
CA TYR A 441 44.92 47.68 27.85
C TYR A 441 43.74 48.44 27.22
N SER A 442 42.58 47.80 27.06
CA SER A 442 41.35 48.48 26.65
C SER A 442 40.27 48.23 27.69
N LEU A 443 39.83 49.29 28.38
CA LEU A 443 38.90 49.21 29.50
C LEU A 443 37.47 49.55 29.04
N PRO A 444 36.51 48.61 29.06
CA PRO A 444 35.10 48.93 28.91
C PRO A 444 34.54 49.57 30.19
N VAL A 445 33.78 50.65 30.05
CA VAL A 445 33.13 51.35 31.18
C VAL A 445 31.67 51.64 30.80
N TYR A 446 30.72 51.16 31.60
CA TYR A 446 29.30 51.44 31.39
C TYR A 446 28.83 52.59 32.30
N VAL A 447 28.34 53.67 31.68
CA VAL A 447 27.73 54.81 32.38
C VAL A 447 26.20 54.65 32.34
N PRO A 448 25.52 54.36 33.46
CA PRO A 448 24.11 54.00 33.46
C PRO A 448 23.18 55.17 33.15
N TYR A 449 22.12 54.91 32.36
CA TYR A 449 21.00 55.84 32.19
C TYR A 449 20.24 56.01 33.52
N TRP A 450 19.86 57.25 33.86
CA TRP A 450 19.35 57.55 35.20
C TRP A 450 18.05 58.36 35.18
N THR A 451 16.99 57.74 35.71
CA THR A 451 15.72 58.39 36.07
C THR A 451 15.39 58.02 37.52
N THR A 452 15.11 59.00 38.36
CA THR A 452 14.50 58.78 39.70
C THR A 452 13.29 57.86 39.60
N PRO A 453 13.15 56.86 40.47
CA PRO A 453 11.83 56.40 40.91
C PRO A 453 11.04 57.64 41.36
N SER A 454 9.85 57.87 40.80
CA SER A 454 9.15 59.16 40.90
C SER A 454 8.50 59.46 42.26
N THR A 455 8.79 58.64 43.28
CA THR A 455 8.17 58.67 44.60
C THR A 455 9.23 58.76 45.70
N TRP A 456 9.13 59.76 46.58
CA TRP A 456 10.00 59.92 47.77
C TRP A 456 9.68 58.89 48.88
N ALA A 457 9.21 57.69 48.51
CA ALA A 457 8.59 56.74 49.41
C ALA A 457 9.51 55.56 49.72
N ASN A 458 9.48 55.10 50.98
CA ASN A 458 10.02 53.80 51.35
C ASN A 458 9.23 52.73 50.58
N GLY A 459 9.87 52.08 49.63
CA GLY A 459 9.21 51.26 48.62
C GLY A 459 10.07 50.05 48.21
N VAL A 460 9.44 49.14 47.47
CA VAL A 460 10.04 47.88 47.02
C VAL A 460 10.02 47.84 45.49
N PHE A 461 11.18 47.64 44.88
CA PHE A 461 11.45 47.84 43.46
C PHE A 461 12.16 46.63 42.86
N LYS A 462 11.97 46.36 41.58
CA LYS A 462 12.63 45.23 40.88
C LYS A 462 14.12 45.50 40.68
N ASP A 463 14.94 44.45 40.62
CA ASP A 463 16.35 44.56 40.19
C ASP A 463 16.44 44.70 38.67
N ASN A 464 16.63 45.92 38.19
CA ASN A 464 16.89 46.20 36.78
C ASN A 464 18.41 46.28 36.55
N ASN A 465 19.02 45.14 36.23
CA ASN A 465 20.44 45.01 35.88
C ASN A 465 21.42 45.64 36.89
N GLY A 466 21.13 45.53 38.20
CA GLY A 466 21.97 46.10 39.26
C GLY A 466 21.47 47.43 39.84
N ALA A 467 20.39 47.99 39.31
CA ALA A 467 19.76 49.23 39.79
C ALA A 467 18.29 49.01 40.20
N PRO A 468 17.70 49.85 41.08
CA PRO A 468 16.27 49.84 41.35
C PRO A 468 15.48 50.25 40.10
N GLY A 469 14.60 49.36 39.63
CA GLY A 469 13.69 49.61 38.52
C GLY A 469 12.31 50.07 38.97
N GLU A 470 11.28 49.62 38.25
CA GLU A 470 9.87 49.84 38.63
C GLU A 470 9.52 49.20 39.98
N GLY A 471 8.44 49.69 40.59
CA GLY A 471 7.86 49.06 41.78
C GLY A 471 7.47 47.61 41.54
N VAL A 472 7.58 46.78 42.58
CA VAL A 472 7.05 45.40 42.55
C VAL A 472 5.52 45.41 42.60
N TYR A 473 4.87 44.29 42.26
CA TYR A 473 3.42 44.21 42.29
C TYR A 473 2.87 44.57 43.68
N THR A 474 1.79 45.34 43.69
CA THR A 474 1.12 45.81 44.91
C THR A 474 -0.34 45.41 44.82
N ASP A 475 -0.82 44.63 45.77
CA ASP A 475 -2.23 44.21 45.81
C ASP A 475 -3.16 45.30 46.37
N SER A 476 -4.46 44.99 46.44
CA SER A 476 -5.51 45.87 46.97
C SER A 476 -5.40 46.17 48.48
N TYR A 477 -4.59 45.40 49.23
CA TYR A 477 -4.27 45.65 50.63
C TYR A 477 -2.98 46.47 50.81
N GLY A 478 -2.25 46.73 49.71
CA GLY A 478 -1.00 47.48 49.69
C GLY A 478 0.26 46.62 49.87
N TYR A 479 0.13 45.30 49.97
CA TYR A 479 1.27 44.40 50.17
C TYR A 479 2.14 44.28 48.92
N LYS A 480 3.46 44.21 49.11
CA LYS A 480 4.46 44.18 48.04
C LYS A 480 4.85 42.74 47.74
N TRP A 481 4.57 42.27 46.54
CA TRP A 481 4.83 40.89 46.15
C TRP A 481 6.16 40.75 45.41
N VAL A 482 6.99 39.80 45.86
CA VAL A 482 8.29 39.49 45.25
C VAL A 482 8.48 37.99 45.07
N LYS A 483 9.22 37.63 44.03
CA LYS A 483 9.51 36.24 43.69
C LYS A 483 10.70 35.69 44.52
N PRO A 484 10.60 34.51 45.14
CA PRO A 484 11.70 33.90 45.89
C PRO A 484 12.96 33.74 45.05
N ASN A 485 14.10 33.92 45.70
CA ASN A 485 15.44 33.81 45.14
C ASN A 485 15.78 34.82 44.02
N GLU A 486 14.86 35.69 43.60
CA GLU A 486 15.17 36.88 42.80
C GLU A 486 15.71 38.02 43.68
N ASN A 487 16.36 38.99 43.03
CA ASN A 487 16.83 40.20 43.70
C ASN A 487 15.74 41.28 43.61
N PHE A 488 15.61 42.09 44.65
CA PHE A 488 14.83 43.32 44.62
C PHE A 488 15.55 44.42 45.41
N PHE A 489 15.12 45.66 45.22
CA PHE A 489 15.61 46.82 45.95
C PHE A 489 14.57 47.33 46.93
N VAL A 490 15.05 47.83 48.06
CA VAL A 490 14.28 48.42 49.13
C VAL A 490 14.79 49.84 49.36
N GLY A 491 13.96 50.82 49.03
CA GLY A 491 14.25 52.22 49.25
C GLY A 491 14.09 52.58 50.72
N ALA A 492 15.08 53.28 51.26
CA ALA A 492 15.04 53.89 52.59
C ALA A 492 15.31 55.40 52.48
N ASN A 493 14.36 56.19 52.96
CA ASN A 493 14.38 57.64 53.01
C ASN A 493 14.38 58.10 54.48
N GLY A 494 15.30 58.98 54.83
CA GLY A 494 15.44 59.55 56.16
C GLY A 494 15.42 61.07 56.11
N LYS A 495 14.53 61.67 56.88
CA LYS A 495 14.34 63.12 56.98
C LYS A 495 14.56 63.59 58.41
N SER A 496 15.22 64.74 58.56
CA SER A 496 15.27 65.45 59.83
C SER A 496 14.03 66.34 60.04
N ASN A 497 13.60 66.42 61.28
CA ASN A 497 12.49 67.27 61.73
C ASN A 497 12.94 68.69 62.16
N SER A 498 14.25 68.98 62.19
CA SER A 498 14.81 70.30 62.54
C SER A 498 15.70 70.85 61.42
N LYS A 499 15.66 72.17 61.20
CA LYS A 499 16.55 72.83 60.23
C LYS A 499 18.03 72.82 60.63
N ASP A 500 18.31 72.58 61.91
CA ASP A 500 19.67 72.64 62.46
C ASP A 500 20.40 71.29 62.51
N GLN A 501 19.63 70.20 62.42
CA GLN A 501 20.09 68.82 62.35
C GLN A 501 20.51 68.42 60.93
N GLN A 502 21.50 67.55 60.81
CA GLN A 502 21.87 66.88 59.57
C GLN A 502 21.68 65.36 59.71
N VAL A 503 21.17 64.69 58.68
CA VAL A 503 21.14 63.21 58.63
C VAL A 503 22.55 62.67 58.37
N ASN A 504 22.95 61.61 59.09
CA ASN A 504 24.27 60.99 59.05
C ASN A 504 24.26 59.51 58.64
N GLU A 505 23.24 58.75 59.05
CA GLU A 505 23.06 57.34 58.66
C GLU A 505 21.59 57.05 58.32
N LEU A 506 21.37 56.17 57.35
CA LEU A 506 20.10 55.51 57.07
C LEU A 506 20.21 54.03 57.46
N HIS A 507 19.19 53.54 58.16
CA HIS A 507 19.08 52.14 58.59
C HIS A 507 17.81 51.55 57.98
N THR A 508 17.92 50.38 57.35
CA THR A 508 16.76 49.58 56.94
C THR A 508 16.80 48.22 57.63
N LEU A 509 15.63 47.74 58.03
CA LEU A 509 15.40 46.45 58.65
C LEU A 509 14.37 45.70 57.82
N ILE A 510 14.64 44.45 57.48
CA ILE A 510 13.63 43.50 57.00
C ILE A 510 13.60 42.35 58.00
N TYR A 511 12.42 41.98 58.48
CA TYR A 511 12.23 40.78 59.30
C TYR A 511 11.03 39.95 58.85
N ASN A 512 11.06 38.65 59.13
CA ASN A 512 9.98 37.69 58.91
C ASN A 512 8.89 37.91 59.97
N VAL A 513 7.64 38.12 59.55
CA VAL A 513 6.52 38.50 60.44
C VAL A 513 6.27 37.44 61.51
N ASP A 514 6.29 36.16 61.12
CA ASP A 514 6.01 35.02 62.00
C ASP A 514 7.22 34.64 62.88
N ASN A 515 8.43 35.06 62.49
CA ASN A 515 9.65 34.77 63.24
C ASN A 515 10.65 35.94 63.16
N GLN A 516 10.53 36.88 64.08
CA GLN A 516 11.42 38.06 64.18
C GLN A 516 12.89 37.74 64.46
N SER A 517 13.26 36.47 64.72
CA SER A 517 14.69 36.07 64.71
C SER A 517 15.27 35.98 63.30
N GLU A 518 14.44 35.77 62.26
CA GLU A 518 14.85 35.99 60.88
C GLU A 518 14.75 37.48 60.54
N GLN A 519 15.83 38.21 60.78
CA GLN A 519 15.93 39.64 60.48
C GLN A 519 17.30 40.02 59.89
N GLN A 520 17.30 41.01 59.01
CA GLN A 520 18.50 41.61 58.43
C GLN A 520 18.46 43.13 58.56
N LEU A 521 19.35 43.68 59.38
CA LEU A 521 19.61 45.12 59.50
C LEU A 521 20.77 45.52 58.58
N VAL A 522 20.60 46.60 57.83
CA VAL A 522 21.63 47.17 56.94
C VAL A 522 21.67 48.69 57.10
N LYS A 523 22.88 49.28 57.01
CA LYS A 523 23.13 50.71 57.21
C LYS A 523 23.93 51.33 56.07
N ALA A 524 23.68 52.61 55.78
CA ALA A 524 24.49 53.45 54.90
C ALA A 524 24.66 54.86 55.50
N GLY A 525 25.88 55.40 55.54
CA GLY A 525 26.15 56.69 56.17
C GLY A 525 27.64 57.03 56.21
N ILE A 526 28.00 58.18 56.81
CA ILE A 526 29.37 58.68 56.89
C ILE A 526 29.93 58.47 58.31
N PRO A 527 31.00 57.67 58.52
CA PRO A 527 31.62 57.51 59.83
C PRO A 527 32.61 58.65 60.18
N ARG A 528 32.93 58.75 61.47
CA ARG A 528 33.68 59.86 62.07
C ARG A 528 35.11 60.01 61.51
N GLY A 529 35.41 61.18 60.95
CA GLY A 529 36.78 61.72 60.90
C GLY A 529 37.70 61.20 59.79
N GLN A 530 37.17 60.52 58.77
CA GLN A 530 37.94 60.15 57.57
C GLN A 530 37.57 61.00 56.34
N VAL A 531 38.46 61.02 55.35
CA VAL A 531 38.26 61.71 54.08
C VAL A 531 37.56 60.75 53.10
N TRP A 532 36.33 61.08 52.71
CA TRP A 532 35.59 60.55 51.54
C TRP A 532 35.93 59.10 51.13
N ALA A 533 35.53 58.14 51.97
CA ALA A 533 35.58 56.71 51.67
C ALA A 533 34.32 56.02 52.23
N ASP A 534 33.43 55.55 51.35
CA ASP A 534 32.18 54.89 51.75
C ASP A 534 32.48 53.67 52.65
N SER A 535 31.81 53.61 53.81
CA SER A 535 32.05 52.53 54.79
C SER A 535 30.71 51.99 55.32
N PHE A 536 30.40 50.76 54.91
CA PHE A 536 29.11 50.09 55.12
C PHE A 536 29.17 49.09 56.29
N TRP A 537 28.05 48.93 57.00
CA TRP A 537 27.98 48.11 58.22
C TRP A 537 26.77 47.16 58.19
N GLN A 538 27.01 45.87 58.48
CA GLN A 538 26.01 44.83 58.72
C GLN A 538 26.09 44.44 60.21
N ASP A 539 25.16 44.92 61.04
CA ASP A 539 25.19 44.70 62.50
C ASP A 539 24.69 43.30 62.91
N ILE A 540 23.70 42.78 62.19
CA ILE A 540 23.05 41.50 62.48
C ILE A 540 23.18 40.64 61.24
N LYS A 541 23.76 39.45 61.36
CA LYS A 541 23.96 38.54 60.24
C LYS A 541 23.91 37.09 60.72
N LEU A 542 22.73 36.45 60.63
CA LEU A 542 22.56 34.99 60.64
C LEU A 542 21.08 34.57 60.50
N VAL A 543 20.51 34.61 59.29
CA VAL A 543 19.59 33.57 58.79
C VAL A 543 19.75 33.49 57.26
N ASN A 544 19.72 32.29 56.67
CA ASN A 544 19.86 32.09 55.21
C ASN A 544 18.69 32.65 54.37
N THR A 545 17.60 33.08 55.02
CA THR A 545 16.28 33.37 54.42
C THR A 545 16.12 34.80 53.92
N ILE A 546 16.83 35.76 54.54
CA ILE A 546 16.89 37.16 54.14
C ILE A 546 18.34 37.51 53.83
N GLN A 547 18.65 37.72 52.56
CA GLN A 547 20.02 37.96 52.09
C GLN A 547 20.16 39.40 51.61
N PHE A 548 21.10 40.14 52.19
CA PHE A 548 21.54 41.42 51.62
C PHE A 548 22.58 41.16 50.51
N VAL A 549 22.33 41.70 49.33
CA VAL A 549 23.05 41.41 48.08
C VAL A 549 23.97 42.57 47.66
N GLY A 550 23.68 43.81 48.08
CA GLY A 550 24.45 45.00 47.72
C GLY A 550 23.66 46.29 47.93
N ASN A 551 24.23 47.45 47.57
CA ASN A 551 23.55 48.75 47.64
C ASN A 551 23.68 49.48 46.29
N TYR A 552 22.72 50.34 45.94
CA TYR A 552 22.81 51.20 44.77
C TYR A 552 22.71 52.68 45.17
N GLY A 553 23.84 53.37 45.11
CA GLY A 553 24.01 54.78 45.49
C GLY A 553 24.13 55.02 47.00
N SER A 554 25.00 55.97 47.38
CA SER A 554 25.06 56.53 48.73
C SER A 554 24.48 57.95 48.74
N ALA A 555 23.75 58.28 49.83
CA ALA A 555 23.49 59.62 50.34
C ALA A 555 23.29 60.77 49.31
N ARG A 556 22.20 60.74 48.53
CA ARG A 556 21.81 61.88 47.67
C ARG A 556 21.49 63.15 48.50
N ARG A 557 22.45 64.06 48.64
CA ARG A 557 22.22 65.46 49.04
C ARG A 557 21.88 66.27 47.78
N ASN A 558 20.59 66.50 47.52
CA ASN A 558 20.03 67.11 46.31
C ASN A 558 20.92 68.16 45.61
N ASP A 559 21.30 67.90 44.36
CA ASP A 559 22.08 68.79 43.48
C ASP A 559 21.36 70.09 43.05
N LYS A 560 20.19 70.39 43.63
CA LYS A 560 19.37 71.59 43.39
C LYS A 560 18.61 72.06 44.65
N MET A 561 19.35 72.40 45.70
CA MET A 561 18.89 73.35 46.72
C MET A 561 20.06 74.27 47.13
N GLU A 562 19.74 75.45 47.67
CA GLU A 562 20.70 76.52 47.95
C GLU A 562 21.68 76.14 49.10
N MET A 563 22.85 76.78 49.12
CA MET A 563 24.04 76.31 49.87
C MET A 563 23.94 76.41 51.41
N ASP A 564 22.81 76.88 51.92
CA ASP A 564 22.51 77.20 53.29
C ASP A 564 21.53 76.20 53.98
N ALA A 565 21.08 75.15 53.27
CA ALA A 565 20.31 74.04 53.85
C ALA A 565 21.20 72.88 54.36
N LYS A 566 21.20 72.63 55.68
CA LYS A 566 21.99 71.59 56.37
C LYS A 566 21.52 70.13 56.13
N GLY A 567 21.57 69.62 54.89
CA GLY A 567 21.49 68.17 54.62
C GLY A 567 20.29 67.43 55.26
N LEU A 568 19.08 67.98 55.06
CA LEU A 568 17.87 67.62 55.81
C LEU A 568 17.20 66.29 55.39
N ASN A 569 17.54 65.73 54.23
CA ASN A 569 17.07 64.43 53.76
C ASN A 569 18.25 63.59 53.25
N MET A 570 18.15 62.27 53.37
CA MET A 570 19.01 61.28 52.72
C MET A 570 18.16 60.13 52.17
N GLU A 571 18.61 59.52 51.08
CA GLU A 571 17.98 58.36 50.44
C GLU A 571 19.04 57.31 50.06
N SER A 572 18.71 56.01 50.16
CA SER A 572 19.56 54.87 49.77
C SER A 572 18.70 53.66 49.33
N TYR A 573 19.19 52.87 48.38
CA TYR A 573 18.47 51.72 47.81
C TYR A 573 19.21 50.40 48.07
N PHE A 574 18.77 49.68 49.10
CA PHE A 574 19.40 48.45 49.57
C PHE A 574 18.88 47.24 48.78
N LYS A 575 19.78 46.42 48.23
CA LYS A 575 19.45 45.23 47.44
C LYS A 575 19.31 44.00 48.33
N PHE A 576 18.18 43.32 48.24
CA PHE A 576 17.83 42.15 49.02
C PHE A 576 17.40 40.98 48.13
N LYS A 577 17.41 39.78 48.73
CA LYS A 577 16.86 38.54 48.20
C LYS A 577 16.22 37.77 49.34
N LEU A 578 15.01 37.27 49.12
CA LEU A 578 14.29 36.41 50.07
C LEU A 578 14.29 34.99 49.49
N THR A 579 14.77 33.99 50.24
CA THR A 579 15.04 32.64 49.66
C THR A 579 14.01 31.58 50.04
N LYS A 580 13.22 31.81 51.09
CA LYS A 580 12.00 31.04 51.34
C LYS A 580 10.89 31.54 50.42
N ASP A 581 10.10 30.59 49.94
CA ASP A 581 8.76 30.86 49.43
C ASP A 581 7.73 30.82 50.56
N ASN A 582 6.52 31.30 50.28
CA ASN A 582 5.33 31.26 51.10
C ASN A 582 5.38 32.04 52.44
N MET A 583 6.33 32.97 52.59
CA MET A 583 6.54 33.77 53.80
C MET A 583 6.12 35.25 53.65
N ASP A 584 5.78 35.85 54.80
CA ASP A 584 5.50 37.28 54.97
C ASP A 584 6.66 37.98 55.71
N TYR A 585 7.06 39.15 55.21
CA TYR A 585 8.12 39.98 55.78
C TYR A 585 7.64 41.43 55.98
N TYR A 586 8.32 42.20 56.83
CA TYR A 586 7.98 43.61 57.08
C TYR A 586 9.21 44.51 57.02
N GLN A 587 9.11 45.60 56.25
CA GLN A 587 10.17 46.61 56.08
C GLN A 587 10.01 47.74 57.10
N GLY A 588 11.07 47.97 57.88
CA GLY A 588 11.26 49.17 58.70
C GLY A 588 12.43 50.01 58.22
N THR A 589 12.34 51.33 58.38
CA THR A 589 13.45 52.28 58.14
C THR A 589 13.55 53.28 59.28
N LYS A 590 14.76 53.80 59.53
CA LYS A 590 14.99 54.96 60.41
C LYS A 590 16.28 55.68 60.03
N ALA A 591 16.47 56.90 60.53
CA ALA A 591 17.67 57.68 60.27
C ALA A 591 18.35 58.14 61.56
N LEU A 592 19.68 58.23 61.54
CA LEU A 592 20.48 58.84 62.59
C LEU A 592 20.81 60.28 62.20
N CYS A 593 20.38 61.25 62.99
CA CYS A 593 20.64 62.68 62.84
C CYS A 593 21.71 63.15 63.83
N ILE A 594 22.43 64.21 63.47
CA ILE A 594 23.39 64.91 64.32
C ILE A 594 22.93 66.36 64.52
N ASP A 595 22.96 66.85 65.76
CA ASP A 595 22.81 68.27 66.12
C ASP A 595 23.91 68.67 67.09
N GLY A 596 24.65 69.76 66.82
CA GLY A 596 25.73 70.24 67.70
C GLY A 596 26.84 69.25 68.08
N GLY A 597 26.91 68.07 67.45
CA GLY A 597 27.80 66.95 67.84
C GLY A 597 27.16 65.88 68.74
N GLN A 598 25.90 66.06 69.15
CA GLN A 598 25.03 65.04 69.75
C GLN A 598 24.32 64.23 68.64
N TYR A 599 23.88 63.02 68.97
CA TYR A 599 23.21 62.09 68.04
C TYR A 599 21.77 61.81 68.46
N TYR A 600 20.84 61.77 67.50
CA TYR A 600 19.40 61.55 67.70
C TYR A 600 18.85 60.63 66.60
N TRP A 601 17.91 59.74 66.92
CA TRP A 601 17.15 59.03 65.88
C TRP A 601 16.06 59.95 65.31
N SER A 602 15.65 59.71 64.06
CA SER A 602 14.52 60.42 63.42
C SER A 602 13.17 60.17 64.12
N ASN A 603 13.10 59.10 64.91
CA ASN A 603 11.93 58.60 65.62
C ASN A 603 12.36 58.00 66.99
N ASP A 604 11.56 58.21 68.04
CA ASP A 604 12.01 57.95 69.42
C ASP A 604 11.97 56.47 69.86
N TRP A 605 11.20 55.60 69.19
CA TRP A 605 10.80 54.28 69.75
C TRP A 605 10.94 53.05 68.82
N GLY A 606 11.56 53.15 67.63
CA GLY A 606 11.72 51.94 66.79
C GLY A 606 12.30 52.15 65.39
N PHE A 607 11.88 51.31 64.46
CA PHE A 607 11.92 51.59 63.02
C PHE A 607 10.52 52.00 62.59
N ASP A 608 10.40 53.04 61.77
CA ASP A 608 9.12 53.38 61.14
C ASP A 608 8.87 52.35 60.03
N MET A 609 7.68 51.74 59.98
CA MET A 609 7.43 50.56 59.14
C MET A 609 6.43 50.85 58.02
N TYR A 610 6.77 50.39 56.80
CA TYR A 610 6.20 50.96 55.57
C TYR A 610 5.61 49.94 54.59
N ASN A 611 6.19 48.74 54.47
CA ASN A 611 5.76 47.74 53.50
C ASN A 611 5.75 46.34 54.12
N TYR A 612 4.62 45.64 54.02
CA TYR A 612 4.62 44.18 54.03
C TYR A 612 5.16 43.69 52.70
N ILE A 613 6.12 42.76 52.74
CA ILE A 613 6.72 42.12 51.58
C ILE A 613 6.34 40.65 51.62
N LYS A 614 5.52 40.21 50.67
CA LYS A 614 5.05 38.83 50.55
C LYS A 614 5.86 38.10 49.48
N THR A 615 6.16 36.82 49.74
CA THR A 615 6.83 35.95 48.78
C THR A 615 5.84 35.02 48.07
N ASP A 616 6.10 34.81 46.78
CA ASP A 616 5.34 33.91 45.92
C ASP A 616 6.21 33.28 44.81
N GLY A 617 6.43 31.97 44.89
CA GLY A 617 7.16 31.14 43.93
C GLY A 617 6.30 30.03 43.33
N THR A 618 5.00 30.00 43.65
CA THR A 618 4.05 29.03 43.11
C THR A 618 3.47 29.56 41.81
N ALA A 619 3.28 28.70 40.80
CA ALA A 619 2.67 29.11 39.54
C ALA A 619 1.16 28.78 39.54
N PRO A 620 0.31 29.55 38.81
CA PRO A 620 -1.13 29.36 38.85
C PRO A 620 -1.57 27.93 38.51
N THR A 621 -2.56 27.48 39.27
CA THR A 621 -3.28 26.23 39.07
C THR A 621 -4.33 26.39 37.97
N VAL A 622 -4.58 25.31 37.22
CA VAL A 622 -5.58 25.26 36.14
C VAL A 622 -6.33 23.94 36.24
N SER A 623 -7.65 23.97 36.09
CA SER A 623 -8.49 22.78 35.92
C SER A 623 -9.47 22.93 34.75
N PHE A 624 -9.92 21.79 34.23
CA PHE A 624 -10.86 21.67 33.13
C PHE A 624 -12.08 20.88 33.60
N TYR A 625 -13.29 21.28 33.20
CA TYR A 625 -14.52 20.54 33.49
C TYR A 625 -15.41 20.43 32.23
N PRO A 626 -15.53 19.22 31.64
CA PRO A 626 -14.90 17.96 32.05
C PRO A 626 -13.39 17.92 31.77
N GLU A 627 -12.66 17.00 32.41
CA GLU A 627 -11.19 16.84 32.20
C GLU A 627 -10.85 16.16 30.86
N ASP A 628 -11.72 15.25 30.40
CA ASP A 628 -11.70 14.60 29.10
C ASP A 628 -13.13 14.37 28.57
N ASN A 629 -13.27 13.79 27.37
CA ASN A 629 -14.55 13.26 26.92
C ASN A 629 -14.33 12.13 25.90
N ASP A 630 -15.04 11.01 26.08
CA ASP A 630 -15.09 9.96 25.06
C ASP A 630 -15.91 10.39 23.83
N TRP A 631 -16.01 9.53 22.82
CA TRP A 631 -16.62 9.87 21.54
C TRP A 631 -18.05 10.42 21.63
N THR A 632 -18.28 11.55 20.99
CA THR A 632 -19.60 12.16 20.82
C THR A 632 -19.73 12.87 19.47
N ASN A 633 -20.95 12.99 18.96
CA ASN A 633 -21.29 13.76 17.77
C ASN A 633 -21.84 15.16 18.03
N SER A 634 -21.94 15.53 19.31
CA SER A 634 -22.35 16.85 19.77
C SER A 634 -21.15 17.80 19.94
N GLU A 635 -21.41 19.09 20.17
CA GLU A 635 -20.36 20.00 20.62
C GLU A 635 -20.02 19.76 22.10
N ILE A 636 -18.77 20.01 22.47
CA ILE A 636 -18.26 19.88 23.84
C ILE A 636 -17.92 21.28 24.34
N GLU A 637 -18.46 21.65 25.50
CA GLU A 637 -18.17 22.90 26.19
C GLU A 637 -17.33 22.62 27.43
N VAL A 638 -16.07 23.02 27.41
CA VAL A 638 -15.11 22.80 28.49
C VAL A 638 -15.02 24.06 29.33
N ASN A 639 -15.58 24.02 30.53
CA ASN A 639 -15.43 25.06 31.54
C ASN A 639 -13.98 25.01 32.04
N THR A 640 -13.31 26.15 32.16
CA THR A 640 -11.92 26.19 32.66
C THR A 640 -11.82 27.13 33.85
N TYR A 641 -11.01 26.76 34.85
CA TYR A 641 -10.81 27.54 36.06
C TYR A 641 -9.31 27.72 36.32
N ILE A 642 -8.91 28.97 36.59
CA ILE A 642 -7.51 29.35 36.83
C ILE A 642 -7.45 30.05 38.18
N SER A 643 -6.64 29.52 39.09
CA SER A 643 -6.54 30.02 40.47
C SER A 643 -5.10 30.12 40.94
N ASP A 644 -4.84 31.16 41.72
CA ASP A 644 -3.58 31.40 42.39
C ASP A 644 -3.86 31.80 43.84
N GLU A 645 -3.15 31.22 44.80
CA GLU A 645 -3.41 31.42 46.24
C GLU A 645 -2.69 32.65 46.81
N ARG A 646 -1.89 33.37 46.01
CA ARG A 646 -0.92 34.35 46.50
C ARG A 646 -0.94 35.67 45.74
N SER A 647 -0.01 35.91 44.82
CA SER A 647 0.06 37.18 44.10
C SER A 647 -1.11 37.38 43.13
N GLY A 648 -1.85 36.30 42.85
CA GLY A 648 -3.05 36.31 42.03
C GLY A 648 -2.73 36.15 40.54
N VAL A 649 -3.68 35.58 39.80
CA VAL A 649 -3.59 35.47 38.34
C VAL A 649 -3.49 36.88 37.73
N LYS A 650 -2.54 37.07 36.81
CA LYS A 650 -2.32 38.33 36.09
C LYS A 650 -2.78 38.26 34.64
N THR A 651 -2.42 37.18 33.96
CA THR A 651 -2.72 36.95 32.55
C THR A 651 -2.75 35.46 32.28
N TRP A 652 -3.68 35.01 31.46
CA TRP A 652 -3.67 33.66 30.91
C TRP A 652 -4.23 33.63 29.49
N GLU A 653 -3.91 32.56 28.79
CA GLU A 653 -4.22 32.35 27.38
C GLU A 653 -4.36 30.85 27.11
N TYR A 654 -5.21 30.48 26.15
CA TYR A 654 -5.44 29.09 25.78
C TYR A 654 -5.15 28.83 24.31
N ARG A 655 -4.94 27.57 23.94
CA ARG A 655 -4.89 27.11 22.55
C ARG A 655 -5.43 25.70 22.44
N THR A 656 -5.95 25.36 21.27
CA THR A 656 -6.50 24.03 20.98
C THR A 656 -5.66 23.28 19.95
N SER A 657 -5.74 21.95 20.00
CA SER A 657 -5.24 21.00 19.00
C SER A 657 -6.40 20.07 18.66
N SER A 658 -6.67 19.81 17.38
CA SER A 658 -7.72 18.86 16.93
C SER A 658 -7.17 17.46 16.60
N ASN A 659 -5.84 17.28 16.69
CA ASN A 659 -5.11 16.07 16.31
C ASN A 659 -4.33 15.46 17.50
N ASN A 660 -4.99 15.36 18.65
CA ASN A 660 -4.52 14.73 19.88
C ASN A 660 -3.14 15.26 20.34
N GLY A 661 -2.96 16.57 20.28
CA GLY A 661 -1.73 17.26 20.71
C GLY A 661 -0.59 17.25 19.68
N GLY A 662 -0.76 16.63 18.50
CA GLY A 662 0.26 16.58 17.44
C GLY A 662 0.63 17.97 16.90
N SER A 663 -0.33 18.90 16.85
CA SER A 663 -0.10 20.32 16.59
C SER A 663 -1.16 21.18 17.28
N TYR A 664 -0.74 22.28 17.90
CA TYR A 664 -1.64 23.28 18.49
C TYR A 664 -1.71 24.53 17.63
N GLY A 665 -2.86 25.21 17.65
CA GLY A 665 -3.04 26.53 17.05
C GLY A 665 -2.32 27.65 17.81
N ASN A 666 -2.60 28.89 17.40
CA ASN A 666 -2.14 30.10 18.08
C ASN A 666 -2.72 30.19 19.50
N TRP A 667 -1.99 30.87 20.39
CA TRP A 667 -2.52 31.26 21.70
C TRP A 667 -3.58 32.35 21.56
N ILE A 668 -4.63 32.23 22.36
CA ILE A 668 -5.79 33.13 22.46
C ILE A 668 -5.80 33.68 23.89
N SER A 669 -5.45 34.95 24.05
CA SER A 669 -5.44 35.62 25.35
C SER A 669 -6.86 35.84 25.87
N ILE A 670 -7.06 35.57 27.16
CA ILE A 670 -8.31 35.88 27.87
C ILE A 670 -8.17 37.21 28.60
N ASP A 671 -9.30 37.88 28.80
CA ASP A 671 -9.44 39.06 29.66
C ASP A 671 -8.90 38.76 31.07
N SER A 672 -7.88 39.53 31.50
CA SER A 672 -7.20 39.36 32.79
C SER A 672 -8.10 39.56 34.02
N THR A 673 -9.33 40.05 33.84
CA THR A 673 -10.33 40.11 34.92
C THR A 673 -11.09 38.78 35.13
N LYS A 674 -10.91 37.79 34.25
CA LYS A 674 -11.62 36.50 34.29
C LYS A 674 -10.69 35.37 34.72
N ASN A 675 -11.06 34.70 35.81
CA ASN A 675 -10.42 33.46 36.27
C ASN A 675 -11.13 32.19 35.77
N SER A 676 -12.07 32.33 34.83
CA SER A 676 -12.71 31.21 34.13
C SER A 676 -13.15 31.58 32.71
N TYR A 677 -13.24 30.58 31.83
CA TYR A 677 -13.76 30.72 30.46
C TYR A 677 -14.22 29.38 29.91
N ASP A 678 -15.18 29.41 28.98
CA ASP A 678 -15.82 28.22 28.43
C ASP A 678 -15.36 28.01 26.98
N ILE A 679 -14.63 26.92 26.75
CA ILE A 679 -13.99 26.61 25.48
C ILE A 679 -14.88 25.61 24.73
N LYS A 680 -15.52 26.08 23.65
CA LYS A 680 -16.36 25.25 22.78
C LYS A 680 -15.53 24.54 21.70
N LEU A 681 -15.75 23.24 21.57
CA LEU A 681 -15.15 22.34 20.59
C LEU A 681 -16.30 21.74 19.75
N SER A 682 -16.32 21.93 18.43
CA SER A 682 -17.54 21.69 17.63
C SER A 682 -17.35 21.03 16.26
N SER A 683 -16.13 20.92 15.72
CA SER A 683 -15.83 20.08 14.54
C SER A 683 -15.23 18.74 14.97
N GLN A 684 -15.25 17.76 14.06
CA GLN A 684 -14.61 16.47 14.30
C GLN A 684 -13.11 16.60 14.62
N GLY A 685 -12.59 15.67 15.41
CA GLY A 685 -11.20 15.64 15.84
C GLY A 685 -11.03 15.04 17.24
N LYS A 686 -9.78 14.74 17.59
CA LYS A 686 -9.36 14.35 18.95
C LYS A 686 -8.78 15.59 19.60
N TRP A 687 -9.61 16.35 20.29
CA TRP A 687 -9.25 17.67 20.78
C TRP A 687 -8.42 17.62 22.06
N MET A 688 -7.47 18.53 22.20
CA MET A 688 -6.77 18.84 23.45
C MET A 688 -6.67 20.35 23.63
N ILE A 689 -6.80 20.81 24.87
CA ILE A 689 -6.65 22.21 25.26
C ILE A 689 -5.34 22.37 26.02
N GLN A 690 -4.60 23.43 25.72
CA GLN A 690 -3.52 23.93 26.57
C GLN A 690 -3.86 25.31 27.09
N ILE A 691 -3.60 25.55 28.37
CA ILE A 691 -3.67 26.87 29.01
C ILE A 691 -2.27 27.24 29.51
N ARG A 692 -1.81 28.43 29.17
CA ARG A 692 -0.66 29.08 29.79
C ARG A 692 -1.19 30.15 30.74
N ALA A 693 -0.87 30.03 32.02
CA ALA A 693 -1.26 31.00 33.05
C ALA A 693 -0.01 31.64 33.69
N THR A 694 -0.12 32.90 34.11
CA THR A 694 0.95 33.68 34.75
C THR A 694 0.38 34.52 35.89
N ASP A 695 1.07 34.54 37.02
CA ASP A 695 0.71 35.34 38.21
C ASP A 695 1.25 36.78 38.14
N ASN A 696 1.11 37.54 39.23
CA ASN A 696 1.56 38.93 39.28
C ASN A 696 3.06 39.13 39.52
N VAL A 697 3.81 38.13 40.00
CA VAL A 697 5.27 38.21 40.20
C VAL A 697 6.10 37.60 39.06
N GLY A 698 5.48 36.82 38.17
CA GLY A 698 6.13 36.16 37.04
C GLY A 698 6.39 34.66 37.22
N ASN A 699 5.63 33.95 38.04
CA ASN A 699 5.52 32.48 37.95
C ASN A 699 4.51 32.12 36.85
N SER A 700 4.81 31.08 36.06
CA SER A 700 3.97 30.67 34.94
C SER A 700 3.97 29.15 34.78
N ASN A 701 2.82 28.61 34.37
CA ASN A 701 2.57 27.20 34.17
C ASN A 701 1.89 26.97 32.82
N ILE A 702 2.09 25.79 32.22
CA ILE A 702 1.35 25.32 31.04
C ILE A 702 0.70 23.99 31.37
N VAL A 703 -0.63 23.99 31.47
CA VAL A 703 -1.42 22.78 31.78
C VAL A 703 -2.14 22.31 30.52
N THR A 704 -2.19 21.01 30.32
CA THR A 704 -2.85 20.35 29.16
C THR A 704 -4.02 19.51 29.66
N SER A 705 -5.15 19.55 28.96
CA SER A 705 -6.33 18.73 29.26
C SER A 705 -6.14 17.26 28.91
N GLY A 706 -7.11 16.42 29.29
CA GLY A 706 -7.32 15.14 28.62
C GLY A 706 -7.89 15.30 27.19
N PRO A 707 -8.11 14.19 26.47
CA PRO A 707 -8.63 14.22 25.10
C PRO A 707 -10.17 14.35 25.08
N TYR A 708 -10.68 15.26 24.25
CA TYR A 708 -12.11 15.42 23.97
C TYR A 708 -12.40 14.93 22.54
N LYS A 709 -13.13 13.82 22.39
CA LYS A 709 -13.22 13.12 21.10
C LYS A 709 -14.55 13.44 20.40
N ILE A 710 -14.49 14.21 19.31
CA ILE A 710 -15.67 14.58 18.51
C ILE A 710 -15.62 13.85 17.17
N ASP A 711 -16.69 13.16 16.82
CA ASP A 711 -16.90 12.59 15.49
C ASP A 711 -18.34 12.86 15.03
N ARG A 712 -18.48 13.48 13.86
CA ARG A 712 -19.76 13.95 13.30
C ARG A 712 -19.99 13.37 11.90
N THR A 713 -19.25 12.32 11.57
CA THR A 713 -19.28 11.62 10.29
C THR A 713 -20.28 10.48 10.41
N GLU A 714 -21.18 10.31 9.45
CA GLU A 714 -22.01 9.10 9.44
C GLU A 714 -21.17 7.89 9.01
N PRO A 715 -21.23 6.76 9.72
CA PRO A 715 -20.56 5.54 9.29
C PRO A 715 -21.22 5.00 8.01
N SER A 716 -20.49 4.17 7.28
CA SER A 716 -20.87 3.64 5.98
C SER A 716 -20.51 2.15 5.86
N GLY A 717 -20.56 1.59 4.66
CA GLY A 717 -20.05 0.26 4.38
C GLY A 717 -20.22 -0.13 2.92
N THR A 718 -19.67 -1.28 2.54
CA THR A 718 -19.67 -1.78 1.17
C THR A 718 -20.21 -3.20 1.07
N PHE A 719 -21.05 -3.43 0.04
CA PHE A 719 -21.56 -4.74 -0.35
C PHE A 719 -20.66 -5.33 -1.45
N THR A 720 -20.29 -6.60 -1.32
CA THR A 720 -19.47 -7.33 -2.29
C THR A 720 -20.15 -8.67 -2.64
N PRO A 721 -20.74 -8.83 -3.84
CA PRO A 721 -21.02 -7.79 -4.83
C PRO A 721 -22.10 -6.82 -4.35
N ASN A 722 -22.22 -5.63 -4.96
CA ASN A 722 -23.25 -4.65 -4.60
C ASN A 722 -24.63 -4.88 -5.27
N SER A 723 -24.66 -5.73 -6.29
CA SER A 723 -25.85 -6.10 -7.06
C SER A 723 -25.57 -7.37 -7.84
N SER A 724 -26.62 -8.07 -8.28
CA SER A 724 -26.49 -9.16 -9.25
C SER A 724 -27.65 -9.11 -10.25
N GLU A 725 -27.33 -9.04 -11.54
CA GLU A 725 -28.35 -9.13 -12.60
C GLU A 725 -28.98 -10.51 -12.68
N LEU A 726 -28.26 -11.56 -12.26
CA LEU A 726 -28.69 -12.96 -12.29
C LEU A 726 -27.93 -13.80 -11.25
N SER A 727 -28.65 -14.38 -10.31
CA SER A 727 -28.14 -15.35 -9.33
C SER A 727 -29.02 -16.61 -9.36
N ILE A 728 -28.42 -17.79 -9.26
CA ILE A 728 -29.10 -19.08 -9.43
C ILE A 728 -29.15 -19.80 -8.09
N LEU A 729 -30.38 -20.06 -7.60
CA LEU A 729 -30.72 -20.60 -6.27
C LEU A 729 -30.30 -19.73 -5.06
N GLU A 730 -29.06 -19.25 -4.99
CA GLU A 730 -28.57 -18.41 -3.88
C GLU A 730 -27.70 -17.24 -4.37
N GLN A 731 -27.59 -16.20 -3.54
CA GLN A 731 -26.57 -15.16 -3.66
C GLN A 731 -25.89 -14.94 -2.30
N LYS A 732 -24.55 -14.97 -2.30
CA LYS A 732 -23.72 -14.60 -1.15
C LYS A 732 -23.26 -13.16 -1.30
N VAL A 733 -23.48 -12.34 -0.27
CA VAL A 733 -23.08 -10.94 -0.24
C VAL A 733 -22.24 -10.71 1.00
N THR A 734 -20.94 -10.44 0.84
CA THR A 734 -20.15 -9.93 1.96
C THR A 734 -20.51 -8.47 2.19
N PHE A 735 -20.95 -8.13 3.39
CA PHE A 735 -21.04 -6.74 3.82
C PHE A 735 -19.85 -6.39 4.72
N LYS A 736 -19.24 -5.24 4.48
CA LYS A 736 -18.19 -4.68 5.34
C LYS A 736 -18.59 -3.28 5.82
N PRO A 737 -18.82 -3.06 7.13
CA PRO A 737 -19.01 -1.72 7.67
C PRO A 737 -17.69 -0.93 7.69
N SER A 738 -17.79 0.38 7.82
CA SER A 738 -16.63 1.28 7.93
C SER A 738 -17.01 2.59 8.60
N ASP A 739 -16.07 3.22 9.30
CA ASP A 739 -16.19 4.60 9.75
C ASP A 739 -14.93 5.37 9.32
N GLU A 740 -15.13 6.52 8.68
CA GLU A 740 -14.05 7.45 8.27
C GLU A 740 -13.84 8.60 9.27
N GLY A 741 -14.79 8.83 10.18
CA GLY A 741 -14.71 9.85 11.21
C GLY A 741 -13.71 9.52 12.32
N GLY A 742 -13.55 8.22 12.61
CA GLY A 742 -12.49 7.67 13.44
C GLY A 742 -12.91 7.32 14.86
N SER A 743 -14.19 7.40 15.20
CA SER A 743 -14.77 6.80 16.41
C SER A 743 -14.84 5.26 16.34
N GLY A 744 -15.02 4.74 15.13
CA GLY A 744 -15.12 3.33 14.79
C GLY A 744 -16.51 2.76 15.07
N VAL A 745 -16.95 1.84 14.22
CA VAL A 745 -18.27 1.17 14.29
C VAL A 745 -18.53 0.55 15.67
N ASP A 746 -19.71 0.82 16.24
CA ASP A 746 -20.22 0.21 17.48
C ASP A 746 -21.02 -1.07 17.16
N TYR A 747 -22.01 -0.95 16.28
CA TYR A 747 -22.75 -2.07 15.71
C TYR A 747 -23.32 -1.74 14.32
N TRP A 748 -23.71 -2.77 13.59
CA TRP A 748 -24.52 -2.65 12.39
C TRP A 748 -25.60 -3.72 12.34
N GLU A 749 -26.72 -3.43 11.69
CA GLU A 749 -27.86 -4.34 11.56
C GLU A 749 -28.48 -4.27 10.18
N TYR A 750 -28.94 -5.41 9.66
CA TYR A 750 -29.43 -5.52 8.29
C TYR A 750 -30.85 -6.05 8.18
N SER A 751 -31.52 -5.61 7.11
CA SER A 751 -32.84 -6.06 6.70
C SER A 751 -32.81 -6.50 5.24
N ILE A 752 -33.55 -7.55 4.90
CA ILE A 752 -33.73 -8.03 3.53
C ILE A 752 -35.10 -7.58 3.01
N SER A 753 -35.12 -7.03 1.80
CA SER A 753 -36.33 -6.90 0.99
C SER A 753 -36.39 -8.05 -0.02
N ARG A 754 -37.59 -8.57 -0.26
CA ARG A 754 -37.88 -9.68 -1.20
C ARG A 754 -38.71 -9.21 -2.41
N ASP A 755 -38.85 -7.91 -2.58
CA ASP A 755 -39.80 -7.24 -3.50
C ASP A 755 -39.21 -5.97 -4.13
N ASP A 756 -37.90 -5.95 -4.38
CA ASP A 756 -37.16 -4.82 -4.98
C ASP A 756 -37.19 -3.52 -4.13
N GLY A 757 -37.62 -3.59 -2.87
CA GLY A 757 -37.53 -2.53 -1.86
C GLY A 757 -38.86 -2.03 -1.28
N GLU A 758 -40.00 -2.67 -1.58
CA GLU A 758 -41.32 -2.26 -1.09
C GLU A 758 -41.54 -2.64 0.39
N THR A 759 -41.08 -3.82 0.83
CA THR A 759 -41.09 -4.27 2.22
C THR A 759 -39.71 -4.76 2.68
N TRP A 760 -39.51 -4.78 4.00
CA TRP A 760 -38.20 -5.04 4.63
C TRP A 760 -38.38 -5.87 5.90
N ASP A 761 -37.80 -7.07 5.92
CA ASP A 761 -37.72 -7.94 7.09
C ASP A 761 -36.40 -7.70 7.82
N TYR A 762 -36.45 -7.46 9.13
CA TYR A 762 -35.25 -7.39 9.97
C TYR A 762 -34.67 -8.79 10.18
N GLU A 763 -33.36 -8.95 9.97
CA GLU A 763 -32.69 -10.24 10.06
C GLU A 763 -31.76 -10.30 11.30
N SER A 764 -30.70 -9.49 11.37
CA SER A 764 -29.72 -9.57 12.49
C SER A 764 -28.87 -8.31 12.72
N ARG A 765 -28.12 -8.31 13.84
CA ARG A 765 -27.20 -7.27 14.29
C ARG A 765 -25.84 -7.85 14.69
N TYR A 766 -24.75 -7.17 14.29
CA TYR A 766 -23.36 -7.50 14.61
C TYR A 766 -22.69 -6.32 15.30
N TYR A 767 -21.69 -6.58 16.15
CA TYR A 767 -20.95 -5.55 16.90
C TYR A 767 -19.54 -5.36 16.33
N GLY A 768 -19.08 -4.12 16.28
CA GLY A 768 -17.78 -3.74 15.71
C GLY A 768 -17.76 -3.64 14.19
N ASP A 769 -16.55 -3.61 13.64
CA ASP A 769 -16.22 -3.35 12.22
C ASP A 769 -15.91 -4.62 11.39
N SER A 770 -16.25 -5.79 11.92
CA SER A 770 -16.12 -7.08 11.21
C SER A 770 -17.01 -7.12 9.96
N GLN A 771 -16.46 -7.67 8.88
CA GLN A 771 -17.21 -8.05 7.68
C GLN A 771 -17.89 -9.41 7.90
N GLU A 772 -19.08 -9.61 7.33
CA GLU A 772 -19.86 -10.85 7.46
C GLU A 772 -20.50 -11.23 6.12
N GLU A 773 -20.84 -12.51 5.95
CA GLU A 773 -21.56 -13.01 4.77
C GLU A 773 -23.07 -13.04 5.02
N ILE A 774 -23.82 -12.32 4.19
CA ILE A 774 -25.27 -12.35 4.12
C ILE A 774 -25.64 -13.31 2.99
N LEU A 775 -26.34 -14.40 3.33
CA LEU A 775 -26.85 -15.37 2.37
C LEU A 775 -28.29 -15.01 2.00
N LEU A 776 -28.56 -14.89 0.71
CA LEU A 776 -29.88 -14.70 0.14
C LEU A 776 -30.29 -16.00 -0.57
N THR A 777 -31.37 -16.65 -0.13
CA THR A 777 -31.89 -17.91 -0.71
C THR A 777 -33.28 -17.77 -1.34
N ASP A 778 -33.97 -16.66 -1.09
CA ASP A 778 -35.35 -16.47 -1.53
C ASP A 778 -35.40 -16.11 -3.02
N ILE A 779 -36.26 -16.80 -3.76
CA ILE A 779 -36.40 -16.69 -5.23
C ILE A 779 -37.15 -15.40 -5.56
N ALA A 780 -36.42 -14.30 -5.56
CA ALA A 780 -36.98 -12.96 -5.49
C ALA A 780 -36.05 -11.89 -6.08
N LYS A 781 -36.59 -10.66 -6.19
CA LYS A 781 -35.78 -9.46 -6.40
C LYS A 781 -35.32 -8.93 -5.05
N CYS A 782 -34.18 -9.43 -4.58
CA CYS A 782 -33.70 -9.11 -3.25
C CYS A 782 -32.94 -7.78 -3.20
N LYS A 783 -33.08 -7.05 -2.09
CA LYS A 783 -32.18 -5.96 -1.70
C LYS A 783 -31.79 -6.11 -0.23
N ILE A 784 -30.63 -5.58 0.15
CA ILE A 784 -30.17 -5.51 1.54
C ILE A 784 -30.04 -4.05 1.93
N GLN A 785 -30.65 -3.67 3.06
CA GLN A 785 -30.43 -2.39 3.72
C GLN A 785 -29.67 -2.64 5.01
N VAL A 786 -28.62 -1.85 5.27
CA VAL A 786 -27.83 -1.92 6.49
C VAL A 786 -27.85 -0.56 7.18
N THR A 787 -28.18 -0.56 8.46
CA THR A 787 -28.02 0.57 9.37
C THR A 787 -26.75 0.36 10.18
N ILE A 788 -25.77 1.25 10.05
CA ILE A 788 -24.51 1.23 10.81
C ILE A 788 -24.57 2.32 11.87
N LYS A 789 -24.10 2.02 13.09
CA LYS A 789 -23.94 2.99 14.17
C LYS A 789 -22.48 3.03 14.65
N ASP A 790 -21.96 4.23 14.85
CA ASP A 790 -20.61 4.44 15.38
C ASP A 790 -20.59 4.64 16.91
N LYS A 791 -19.40 4.78 17.50
CA LYS A 791 -19.22 5.00 18.94
C LYS A 791 -19.45 6.45 19.39
N ALA A 792 -19.58 7.40 18.45
CA ALA A 792 -19.96 8.79 18.75
C ALA A 792 -21.49 9.01 18.77
N GLY A 793 -22.25 8.04 18.25
CA GLY A 793 -23.70 8.04 18.16
C GLY A 793 -24.27 8.35 16.77
N ASN A 794 -23.43 8.59 15.75
CA ASN A 794 -23.88 8.79 14.38
C ASN A 794 -24.45 7.49 13.80
N THR A 795 -25.40 7.61 12.89
CA THR A 795 -26.09 6.48 12.28
C THR A 795 -26.20 6.70 10.78
N GLY A 796 -25.54 5.85 10.00
CA GLY A 796 -25.61 5.87 8.54
C GLY A 796 -26.40 4.70 8.00
N ILE A 797 -27.03 4.87 6.84
CA ILE A 797 -27.82 3.83 6.18
C ILE A 797 -27.29 3.64 4.76
N VAL A 798 -26.93 2.41 4.42
CA VAL A 798 -26.57 2.00 3.07
C VAL A 798 -27.56 0.97 2.56
N THR A 799 -27.81 0.94 1.25
CA THR A 799 -28.71 -0.03 0.62
C THR A 799 -28.07 -0.51 -0.67
N SER A 800 -28.11 -1.82 -0.90
CA SER A 800 -27.53 -2.45 -2.08
C SER A 800 -28.29 -2.08 -3.36
N GLY A 801 -27.70 -2.39 -4.51
CA GLY A 801 -28.49 -2.63 -5.71
C GLY A 801 -29.29 -3.94 -5.58
N THR A 802 -30.08 -4.24 -6.61
CA THR A 802 -30.92 -5.44 -6.64
C THR A 802 -30.07 -6.70 -6.91
N TYR A 803 -30.45 -7.81 -6.30
CA TYR A 803 -29.99 -9.16 -6.61
C TYR A 803 -31.19 -9.95 -7.16
N ASN A 804 -31.17 -10.29 -8.45
CA ASN A 804 -32.24 -11.11 -9.05
C ASN A 804 -31.93 -12.59 -8.83
N ILE A 805 -32.56 -13.21 -7.83
CA ILE A 805 -32.39 -14.63 -7.52
C ILE A 805 -33.50 -15.40 -8.23
N ILE A 806 -33.14 -16.33 -9.11
CA ILE A 806 -34.09 -17.13 -9.87
C ILE A 806 -33.80 -18.63 -9.74
N VAL A 807 -34.85 -19.43 -9.96
CA VAL A 807 -34.72 -20.80 -10.47
C VAL A 807 -35.00 -20.73 -11.98
N PRO A 808 -34.05 -21.06 -12.85
CA PRO A 808 -34.32 -21.17 -14.28
C PRO A 808 -34.99 -22.52 -14.60
N ASP A 809 -35.86 -22.55 -15.60
CA ASP A 809 -36.38 -23.80 -16.16
C ASP A 809 -35.34 -24.47 -17.08
N PRO A 810 -35.27 -25.81 -17.11
CA PRO A 810 -34.41 -26.52 -18.06
C PRO A 810 -34.98 -26.43 -19.48
N LEU A 811 -34.06 -26.36 -20.45
CA LEU A 811 -34.37 -26.16 -21.87
C LEU A 811 -34.66 -27.49 -22.56
N ASN A 812 -35.86 -27.61 -23.14
CA ASN A 812 -36.32 -28.79 -23.86
C ASN A 812 -35.52 -28.96 -25.16
N GLY A 813 -34.67 -29.99 -25.22
CA GLY A 813 -33.75 -30.27 -26.33
C GLY A 813 -34.45 -30.87 -27.55
N LYS A 814 -34.56 -32.20 -27.60
CA LYS A 814 -35.25 -32.95 -28.66
C LYS A 814 -35.97 -34.19 -28.13
N LEU A 815 -37.00 -34.62 -28.85
CA LEU A 815 -37.61 -35.96 -28.78
C LEU A 815 -37.31 -36.69 -30.09
N VAL A 816 -37.00 -37.99 -30.03
CA VAL A 816 -36.69 -38.84 -31.19
C VAL A 816 -37.20 -40.26 -30.96
N MET A 817 -38.04 -40.79 -31.86
CA MET A 817 -38.39 -42.21 -31.85
C MET A 817 -37.17 -43.08 -32.14
N LYS A 818 -36.92 -44.08 -31.29
CA LYS A 818 -35.79 -45.02 -31.37
C LYS A 818 -36.19 -46.44 -31.76
N LYS A 819 -37.44 -46.81 -31.51
CA LYS A 819 -38.04 -48.09 -31.92
C LYS A 819 -39.53 -47.90 -32.13
N TYR A 820 -40.03 -48.49 -33.20
CA TYR A 820 -41.38 -48.44 -33.76
C TYR A 820 -41.48 -49.60 -34.76
N ASP A 821 -42.69 -49.97 -35.19
CA ASP A 821 -42.88 -51.07 -36.14
C ASP A 821 -42.89 -50.57 -37.59
N PHE A 822 -43.51 -49.41 -37.83
CA PHE A 822 -43.49 -48.72 -39.13
C PHE A 822 -43.34 -47.19 -38.98
N GLN A 823 -42.88 -46.53 -40.03
CA GLN A 823 -42.79 -45.06 -40.12
C GLN A 823 -43.15 -44.60 -41.53
N GLU A 824 -43.96 -43.55 -41.60
CA GLU A 824 -44.21 -42.77 -42.81
C GLU A 824 -44.08 -41.26 -42.57
N TYR A 825 -44.47 -40.47 -43.57
CA TYR A 825 -44.30 -39.03 -43.62
C TYR A 825 -45.53 -38.38 -44.25
N GLU A 826 -46.40 -37.78 -43.43
CA GLU A 826 -47.64 -37.18 -43.89
C GLU A 826 -47.57 -35.66 -44.06
N ASP A 827 -48.42 -35.15 -44.96
CA ASP A 827 -48.71 -33.72 -45.10
C ASP A 827 -49.96 -33.38 -44.28
N LEU A 828 -49.76 -33.22 -42.98
CA LEU A 828 -50.82 -33.04 -41.97
C LEU A 828 -51.55 -31.68 -42.04
N ASN A 829 -51.41 -30.91 -43.13
CA ASN A 829 -52.05 -29.62 -43.31
C ASN A 829 -53.55 -29.70 -43.64
N GLY A 830 -54.14 -30.91 -43.73
CA GLY A 830 -55.58 -31.17 -43.81
C GLY A 830 -56.28 -30.75 -45.11
N ASN A 831 -55.62 -29.97 -45.96
CA ASN A 831 -56.19 -29.32 -47.13
C ASN A 831 -55.92 -30.05 -48.47
N GLY A 832 -54.99 -31.01 -48.49
CA GLY A 832 -54.57 -31.74 -49.69
C GLY A 832 -53.69 -30.94 -50.67
N GLU A 833 -53.50 -29.65 -50.46
CA GLU A 833 -52.50 -28.85 -51.20
C GLU A 833 -51.11 -29.02 -50.57
N LYS A 834 -50.20 -29.62 -51.35
CA LYS A 834 -48.84 -29.93 -50.93
C LYS A 834 -47.94 -28.70 -51.01
N ASP A 835 -47.73 -28.01 -49.88
CA ASP A 835 -46.72 -26.94 -49.84
C ASP A 835 -45.32 -27.57 -49.92
N ILE A 836 -44.64 -27.29 -51.03
CA ILE A 836 -43.33 -27.84 -51.38
C ILE A 836 -42.18 -27.33 -50.49
N ASN A 837 -42.46 -26.47 -49.50
CA ASN A 837 -41.46 -25.84 -48.64
C ASN A 837 -41.51 -26.29 -47.17
N GLU A 838 -42.57 -26.96 -46.69
CA GLU A 838 -42.58 -27.53 -45.33
C GLU A 838 -41.94 -28.93 -45.29
N PRO A 839 -41.18 -29.26 -44.22
CA PRO A 839 -40.72 -30.63 -44.01
C PRO A 839 -41.89 -31.54 -43.61
N LEU A 840 -42.07 -32.64 -44.34
CA LEU A 840 -43.08 -33.66 -44.03
C LEU A 840 -42.91 -34.17 -42.59
N LYS A 841 -44.01 -34.28 -41.85
CA LYS A 841 -44.01 -34.60 -40.42
C LYS A 841 -44.03 -36.13 -40.25
N PRO A 842 -43.12 -36.72 -39.46
CA PRO A 842 -43.02 -38.17 -39.35
C PRO A 842 -44.16 -38.73 -38.49
N VAL A 843 -44.84 -39.73 -39.04
CA VAL A 843 -45.87 -40.52 -38.35
C VAL A 843 -45.28 -41.90 -38.10
N TYR A 844 -45.27 -42.32 -36.83
CA TYR A 844 -44.80 -43.64 -36.43
C TYR A 844 -45.98 -44.51 -36.05
N TRP A 845 -45.97 -45.75 -36.51
CA TRP A 845 -46.99 -46.74 -36.22
C TRP A 845 -46.42 -47.86 -35.36
N VAL A 846 -47.22 -48.29 -34.39
CA VAL A 846 -46.91 -49.43 -33.52
C VAL A 846 -48.09 -50.38 -33.49
N LYS A 847 -47.79 -51.67 -33.38
CA LYS A 847 -48.79 -52.71 -33.16
C LYS A 847 -49.08 -52.84 -31.66
N PRO A 848 -50.32 -53.15 -31.22
CA PRO A 848 -50.56 -53.66 -29.89
C PRO A 848 -49.60 -54.78 -29.50
N GLU A 849 -49.32 -54.86 -28.21
CA GLU A 849 -48.31 -55.71 -27.59
C GLU A 849 -46.86 -55.48 -28.05
N SER A 850 -46.57 -54.49 -28.91
CA SER A 850 -45.21 -54.20 -29.39
C SER A 850 -44.54 -53.07 -28.60
N GLU A 851 -43.28 -53.30 -28.22
CA GLU A 851 -42.48 -52.36 -27.44
C GLU A 851 -41.88 -51.27 -28.36
N PHE A 852 -42.24 -50.02 -28.10
CA PHE A 852 -41.67 -48.83 -28.75
C PHE A 852 -40.75 -48.06 -27.78
N ARG A 853 -39.90 -47.20 -28.34
CA ARG A 853 -38.87 -46.47 -27.56
C ARG A 853 -38.76 -45.03 -27.99
N ILE A 854 -38.76 -44.12 -27.03
CA ILE A 854 -38.78 -42.67 -27.25
C ILE A 854 -37.62 -42.03 -26.50
N TYR A 855 -36.64 -41.49 -27.23
CA TYR A 855 -35.53 -40.76 -26.63
C TYR A 855 -35.89 -39.29 -26.42
N THR A 856 -35.64 -38.77 -25.23
CA THR A 856 -35.74 -37.34 -24.91
C THR A 856 -34.44 -36.81 -24.34
N GLU A 857 -34.16 -35.53 -24.57
CA GLU A 857 -33.11 -34.80 -23.86
C GLU A 857 -33.54 -33.37 -23.54
N GLY A 858 -33.05 -32.85 -22.41
CA GLY A 858 -33.16 -31.46 -22.01
C GLY A 858 -31.96 -31.07 -21.16
N TYR A 859 -31.74 -29.77 -20.97
CA TYR A 859 -30.47 -29.28 -20.41
C TYR A 859 -30.57 -27.93 -19.72
N PHE A 860 -29.62 -27.67 -18.83
CA PHE A 860 -29.24 -26.32 -18.43
C PHE A 860 -27.95 -25.89 -19.14
N PRO A 861 -27.73 -24.59 -19.37
CA PRO A 861 -26.38 -24.05 -19.56
C PRO A 861 -25.47 -24.47 -18.39
N SER A 862 -24.28 -24.99 -18.67
CA SER A 862 -23.37 -25.48 -17.61
C SER A 862 -22.92 -24.40 -16.63
N SER A 863 -22.97 -23.14 -17.05
CA SER A 863 -22.75 -21.96 -16.20
C SER A 863 -23.70 -21.88 -14.99
N TYR A 864 -24.85 -22.55 -15.01
CA TYR A 864 -25.79 -22.59 -13.88
C TYR A 864 -25.45 -23.65 -12.83
N GLY A 865 -24.49 -24.55 -13.08
CA GLY A 865 -24.06 -25.60 -12.13
C GLY A 865 -25.05 -26.74 -11.88
N ILE A 866 -26.35 -26.53 -12.11
CA ILE A 866 -27.43 -27.48 -11.94
C ILE A 866 -27.62 -28.43 -13.14
N TYR A 867 -28.22 -29.60 -12.90
CA TYR A 867 -28.64 -30.58 -13.92
C TYR A 867 -30.15 -30.75 -13.86
N PRO A 868 -30.88 -30.92 -14.99
CA PRO A 868 -32.28 -31.29 -14.95
C PRO A 868 -32.41 -32.69 -14.31
N THR A 869 -33.39 -32.89 -13.44
CA THR A 869 -33.58 -34.13 -12.67
C THR A 869 -34.46 -35.15 -13.37
N ARG A 870 -35.36 -34.68 -14.25
CA ARG A 870 -36.36 -35.51 -14.94
C ARG A 870 -36.50 -35.15 -16.41
N SER A 871 -37.01 -36.11 -17.17
CA SER A 871 -37.57 -35.88 -18.51
C SER A 871 -38.86 -36.66 -18.68
N TYR A 872 -39.79 -36.07 -19.43
CA TYR A 872 -41.15 -36.55 -19.65
C TYR A 872 -41.45 -36.69 -21.15
N VAL A 873 -42.31 -37.65 -21.48
CA VAL A 873 -43.07 -37.72 -22.74
C VAL A 873 -44.56 -37.65 -22.40
N LEU A 874 -45.32 -36.87 -23.17
CA LEU A 874 -46.77 -36.75 -23.10
C LEU A 874 -47.38 -37.21 -24.43
N TYR A 875 -48.34 -38.12 -24.34
CA TYR A 875 -49.04 -38.74 -25.45
C TYR A 875 -50.41 -38.06 -25.61
N ALA A 876 -50.47 -37.00 -26.40
CA ALA A 876 -51.66 -36.16 -26.54
C ALA A 876 -52.65 -36.78 -27.54
N ARG A 877 -53.70 -37.43 -27.05
CA ARG A 877 -54.72 -38.07 -27.90
C ARG A 877 -55.39 -37.04 -28.83
N ASP A 878 -55.43 -37.36 -30.12
CA ASP A 878 -55.86 -36.47 -31.21
C ASP A 878 -55.14 -35.09 -31.21
N GLY A 879 -53.94 -35.01 -30.62
CA GLY A 879 -53.20 -33.75 -30.44
C GLY A 879 -53.72 -32.83 -29.32
N LYS A 880 -54.66 -33.29 -28.48
CA LYS A 880 -55.23 -32.51 -27.38
C LYS A 880 -54.48 -32.79 -26.07
N VAL A 881 -54.07 -31.73 -25.38
CA VAL A 881 -53.38 -31.80 -24.09
C VAL A 881 -54.34 -31.44 -22.96
N ASP A 882 -54.59 -32.39 -22.05
CA ASP A 882 -55.25 -32.20 -20.77
C ASP A 882 -54.32 -32.81 -19.70
N LEU A 883 -53.56 -31.98 -18.98
CA LEU A 883 -52.56 -32.48 -18.02
C LEU A 883 -53.17 -33.32 -16.88
N SER A 884 -54.48 -33.25 -16.63
CA SER A 884 -55.12 -34.14 -15.65
C SER A 884 -55.29 -35.57 -16.15
N LYS A 885 -55.37 -35.78 -17.48
CA LYS A 885 -55.75 -37.05 -18.09
C LYS A 885 -54.72 -37.61 -19.07
N SER A 886 -54.21 -36.77 -19.97
CA SER A 886 -53.32 -37.17 -21.06
C SER A 886 -52.17 -38.01 -20.52
N ALA A 887 -52.06 -39.21 -21.06
CA ALA A 887 -51.04 -40.17 -20.73
C ALA A 887 -49.64 -39.53 -20.77
N ARG A 888 -48.89 -39.65 -19.67
CA ARG A 888 -47.51 -39.18 -19.52
C ARG A 888 -46.61 -40.28 -18.96
N GLN A 889 -45.38 -40.33 -19.43
CA GLN A 889 -44.31 -41.19 -18.93
C GLN A 889 -43.11 -40.32 -18.55
N TYR A 890 -42.42 -40.64 -17.46
CA TYR A 890 -41.26 -39.90 -17.01
C TYR A 890 -40.14 -40.80 -16.47
N SER A 891 -38.93 -40.25 -16.44
CA SER A 891 -37.76 -40.90 -15.86
C SER A 891 -36.85 -39.92 -15.14
N GLU A 892 -36.25 -40.42 -14.06
CA GLU A 892 -35.24 -39.79 -13.21
C GLU A 892 -34.11 -40.79 -12.92
N GLU A 893 -33.08 -40.37 -12.18
CA GLU A 893 -31.79 -41.09 -12.03
C GLU A 893 -31.88 -42.57 -11.60
N LYS A 894 -32.97 -42.97 -10.92
CA LYS A 894 -33.13 -44.35 -10.38
C LYS A 894 -34.55 -44.91 -10.53
N TYR A 895 -35.44 -44.23 -11.24
CA TYR A 895 -36.86 -44.57 -11.30
C TYR A 895 -37.51 -44.06 -12.60
N SER A 896 -38.58 -44.71 -13.01
CA SER A 896 -39.45 -44.29 -14.11
C SER A 896 -40.90 -44.52 -13.77
N GLY A 897 -41.73 -43.50 -13.98
CA GLY A 897 -43.14 -43.47 -13.59
C GLY A 897 -44.05 -42.97 -14.71
N THR A 898 -45.33 -42.86 -14.38
CA THR A 898 -46.40 -42.48 -15.31
C THR A 898 -47.41 -41.60 -14.61
N ASP A 899 -47.88 -40.56 -15.31
CA ASP A 899 -48.91 -39.64 -14.81
C ASP A 899 -50.07 -39.51 -15.83
N GLY A 900 -51.21 -39.01 -15.36
CA GLY A 900 -52.42 -38.84 -16.17
C GLY A 900 -53.27 -40.11 -16.19
N ASP A 901 -54.55 -39.97 -15.88
CA ASP A 901 -55.48 -41.08 -15.69
C ASP A 901 -55.59 -42.01 -16.93
N GLU A 902 -55.35 -41.50 -18.15
CA GLU A 902 -55.46 -42.27 -19.39
C GLU A 902 -54.18 -43.08 -19.74
N TYR A 903 -53.08 -43.00 -18.99
CA TYR A 903 -51.88 -43.80 -19.30
C TYR A 903 -52.15 -45.33 -19.33
N PRO A 904 -52.73 -45.95 -18.26
CA PRO A 904 -53.01 -47.39 -18.26
C PRO A 904 -54.10 -47.80 -19.26
N ASP A 905 -54.89 -46.87 -19.79
CA ASP A 905 -55.91 -47.13 -20.82
C ASP A 905 -55.31 -47.30 -22.23
N TYR A 906 -54.01 -46.96 -22.43
CA TYR A 906 -53.34 -47.10 -23.72
C TYR A 906 -51.99 -47.82 -23.69
N PHE A 907 -51.24 -47.75 -22.58
CA PHE A 907 -49.83 -48.19 -22.55
C PHE A 907 -49.46 -48.96 -21.28
N TYR A 908 -48.71 -50.04 -21.45
CA TYR A 908 -47.91 -50.61 -20.37
C TYR A 908 -46.59 -49.84 -20.24
N ASN A 909 -46.31 -49.34 -19.03
CA ASN A 909 -45.00 -48.84 -18.63
C ASN A 909 -44.02 -50.02 -18.56
N LEU A 910 -42.80 -49.84 -19.05
CA LEU A 910 -41.72 -50.82 -18.97
C LEU A 910 -40.51 -50.18 -18.26
N ASP A 911 -39.50 -51.00 -17.91
CA ASP A 911 -38.25 -50.48 -17.36
C ASP A 911 -37.58 -49.57 -18.40
N ASN A 912 -37.58 -48.26 -18.13
CA ASN A 912 -37.03 -47.30 -19.08
C ASN A 912 -35.49 -47.39 -19.15
N GLY A 913 -34.93 -46.94 -20.28
CA GLY A 913 -33.57 -47.24 -20.70
C GLY A 913 -32.46 -46.47 -19.97
N GLY A 914 -31.24 -46.57 -20.50
CA GLY A 914 -30.07 -45.91 -19.93
C GLY A 914 -30.25 -44.39 -19.83
N LEU A 915 -30.03 -43.87 -18.63
CA LEU A 915 -29.91 -42.43 -18.34
C LEU A 915 -28.51 -41.95 -18.73
N ASP A 916 -28.44 -40.75 -19.30
CA ASP A 916 -27.19 -40.03 -19.54
C ASP A 916 -27.29 -38.65 -18.87
N PHE A 917 -26.68 -38.53 -17.68
CA PHE A 917 -26.39 -37.25 -17.03
C PHE A 917 -24.96 -36.87 -17.37
N SER A 918 -24.78 -35.86 -18.23
CA SER A 918 -23.46 -35.46 -18.67
C SER A 918 -23.36 -33.99 -19.06
N ASN A 919 -22.16 -33.47 -18.88
CA ASN A 919 -21.74 -32.18 -19.41
C ASN A 919 -21.27 -32.37 -20.86
N LYS A 920 -21.88 -31.65 -21.81
CA LYS A 920 -21.52 -31.64 -23.24
C LYS A 920 -21.82 -30.25 -23.81
N ASP A 921 -20.95 -29.71 -24.66
CA ASP A 921 -21.17 -28.47 -25.43
C ASP A 921 -21.74 -27.30 -24.58
N ASP A 922 -21.08 -27.02 -23.44
CA ASP A 922 -21.46 -26.03 -22.41
C ASP A 922 -22.88 -26.20 -21.83
N LYS A 923 -23.37 -27.45 -21.80
CA LYS A 923 -24.69 -27.83 -21.27
C LYS A 923 -24.63 -29.03 -20.34
N ASN A 924 -25.35 -28.93 -19.23
CA ASN A 924 -25.63 -30.02 -18.30
C ASN A 924 -26.91 -30.72 -18.76
N TYR A 925 -26.77 -31.86 -19.44
CA TYR A 925 -27.88 -32.64 -19.98
C TYR A 925 -28.45 -33.63 -18.96
N ILE A 926 -29.77 -33.83 -19.04
CA ILE A 926 -30.37 -35.16 -18.88
C ILE A 926 -30.75 -35.67 -20.26
N SER A 927 -30.49 -36.95 -20.54
CA SER A 927 -31.19 -37.65 -21.60
C SER A 927 -31.56 -39.07 -21.23
N HIS A 928 -32.60 -39.57 -21.88
CA HIS A 928 -33.27 -40.79 -21.48
C HIS A 928 -33.95 -41.49 -22.65
N THR A 929 -34.18 -42.79 -22.56
CA THR A 929 -35.01 -43.56 -23.52
C THR A 929 -36.20 -44.15 -22.79
N HIS A 930 -37.36 -43.52 -22.91
CA HIS A 930 -38.64 -44.04 -22.44
C HIS A 930 -39.01 -45.29 -23.24
N VAL A 931 -39.54 -46.30 -22.57
CA VAL A 931 -39.87 -47.62 -23.14
C VAL A 931 -41.30 -47.94 -22.73
N ALA A 932 -42.17 -48.15 -23.72
CA ALA A 932 -43.57 -48.44 -23.48
C ALA A 932 -44.09 -49.42 -24.53
N LYS A 933 -45.26 -49.99 -24.26
CA LYS A 933 -45.87 -51.03 -25.07
C LYS A 933 -47.36 -50.74 -25.19
N ALA A 934 -47.86 -50.62 -26.42
CA ALA A 934 -49.28 -50.34 -26.67
C ALA A 934 -50.15 -51.53 -26.25
N ILE A 935 -51.30 -51.27 -25.64
CA ILE A 935 -52.27 -52.33 -25.25
C ILE A 935 -53.30 -52.58 -26.36
N GLU A 936 -54.00 -53.71 -26.34
CA GLU A 936 -54.97 -54.09 -27.37
C GLU A 936 -56.10 -53.05 -27.53
N GLU A 937 -56.60 -52.52 -26.41
CA GLU A 937 -57.64 -51.49 -26.34
C GLU A 937 -57.21 -50.14 -26.92
N SER A 938 -55.91 -49.90 -27.12
CA SER A 938 -55.38 -48.63 -27.66
C SER A 938 -55.48 -48.52 -29.19
N HIS A 939 -55.81 -49.60 -29.89
CA HIS A 939 -55.95 -49.63 -31.34
C HIS A 939 -56.89 -48.54 -31.89
N GLY A 940 -56.45 -47.84 -32.95
CA GLY A 940 -57.19 -46.73 -33.56
C GLY A 940 -57.03 -45.42 -32.80
N SER A 941 -56.07 -45.35 -31.87
CA SER A 941 -55.69 -44.12 -31.17
C SER A 941 -54.48 -43.47 -31.83
N HIS A 942 -54.55 -42.15 -31.96
CA HIS A 942 -53.52 -41.29 -32.54
C HIS A 942 -53.02 -40.33 -31.47
N PHE A 943 -51.72 -40.35 -31.18
CA PHE A 943 -51.10 -39.53 -30.14
C PHE A 943 -50.06 -38.59 -30.74
N LYS A 944 -50.24 -37.28 -30.54
CA LYS A 944 -49.18 -36.32 -30.82
C LYS A 944 -48.22 -36.28 -29.63
N LEU A 945 -46.92 -36.39 -29.89
CA LEU A 945 -45.91 -36.48 -28.84
C LEU A 945 -45.45 -35.08 -28.42
N PHE A 946 -45.55 -34.79 -27.12
CA PHE A 946 -44.96 -33.62 -26.48
C PHE A 946 -43.89 -34.08 -25.48
N TYR A 947 -42.93 -33.21 -25.16
CA TYR A 947 -41.85 -33.53 -24.21
C TYR A 947 -41.43 -32.32 -23.40
N ILE A 948 -40.89 -32.62 -22.22
CA ILE A 948 -40.34 -31.62 -21.31
C ILE A 948 -39.21 -32.24 -20.46
N SER A 949 -38.33 -31.39 -19.95
CA SER A 949 -37.46 -31.72 -18.82
C SER A 949 -37.77 -30.79 -17.65
N SER A 950 -37.42 -31.24 -16.45
CA SER A 950 -37.73 -30.53 -15.20
C SER A 950 -36.61 -30.67 -14.18
N PHE A 951 -36.66 -29.82 -13.14
CA PHE A 951 -35.64 -29.71 -12.10
C PHE A 951 -36.30 -29.63 -10.72
N PHE A 952 -35.92 -30.52 -9.80
CA PHE A 952 -36.34 -30.41 -8.41
C PHE A 952 -35.45 -29.46 -7.61
N HIS A 953 -36.08 -28.47 -6.99
CA HIS A 953 -35.48 -27.70 -5.90
C HIS A 953 -36.07 -28.16 -4.57
N GLY A 954 -35.24 -28.73 -3.69
CA GLY A 954 -35.73 -29.36 -2.46
C GLY A 954 -36.58 -30.62 -2.73
N PRO A 955 -37.44 -31.03 -1.77
CA PRO A 955 -38.10 -32.34 -1.80
C PRO A 955 -39.45 -32.39 -2.52
N ILE A 956 -40.04 -31.25 -2.90
CA ILE A 956 -41.41 -31.17 -3.41
C ILE A 956 -41.64 -30.19 -4.57
N GLU A 957 -40.72 -29.26 -4.86
CA GLU A 957 -40.92 -28.24 -5.89
C GLU A 957 -40.24 -28.65 -7.21
N GLU A 958 -41.05 -28.87 -8.24
CA GLU A 958 -40.60 -29.27 -9.58
C GLU A 958 -40.74 -28.08 -10.55
N TYR A 959 -39.61 -27.56 -11.02
CA TYR A 959 -39.51 -26.44 -11.94
C TYR A 959 -39.41 -26.94 -13.37
N HIS A 960 -40.28 -26.45 -14.25
CA HIS A 960 -40.38 -26.90 -15.63
C HIS A 960 -41.01 -25.81 -16.53
N SER A 961 -40.59 -25.79 -17.80
CA SER A 961 -41.15 -24.91 -18.83
C SER A 961 -42.52 -25.41 -19.35
N ASP A 962 -42.97 -24.99 -20.53
CA ASP A 962 -44.14 -25.59 -21.20
C ASP A 962 -43.78 -26.90 -21.94
N TYR A 963 -44.75 -27.81 -22.02
CA TYR A 963 -44.63 -29.04 -22.82
C TYR A 963 -44.40 -28.70 -24.30
N LYS A 964 -43.22 -29.07 -24.81
CA LYS A 964 -42.79 -28.74 -26.18
C LYS A 964 -43.35 -29.75 -27.17
N ASP A 965 -44.09 -29.25 -28.16
CA ASP A 965 -44.53 -30.02 -29.32
C ASP A 965 -43.30 -30.59 -30.07
N SER A 966 -43.29 -31.90 -30.33
CA SER A 966 -42.22 -32.53 -31.11
C SER A 966 -42.49 -32.54 -32.62
N GLY A 967 -43.74 -32.27 -33.04
CA GLY A 967 -44.20 -32.47 -34.41
C GLY A 967 -44.39 -33.95 -34.81
N ILE A 968 -44.11 -34.90 -33.90
CA ILE A 968 -44.15 -36.34 -34.15
C ILE A 968 -45.51 -36.91 -33.71
N TRP A 969 -46.05 -37.83 -34.51
CA TRP A 969 -47.22 -38.64 -34.16
C TRP A 969 -46.86 -40.11 -33.91
N LEU A 970 -47.59 -40.73 -32.99
CA LEU A 970 -47.57 -42.15 -32.67
C LEU A 970 -48.99 -42.70 -32.80
N ASN A 971 -49.20 -43.63 -33.73
CA ASN A 971 -50.49 -44.26 -34.03
C ASN A 971 -50.44 -45.74 -33.67
N VAL A 972 -51.57 -46.31 -33.20
CA VAL A 972 -51.66 -47.74 -32.85
C VAL A 972 -52.56 -48.53 -33.80
N ASP A 973 -52.03 -49.59 -34.41
CA ASP A 973 -52.75 -50.47 -35.33
C ASP A 973 -52.72 -51.95 -34.93
N GLY A 974 -53.88 -52.52 -34.60
CA GLY A 974 -54.09 -53.93 -34.32
C GLY A 974 -55.01 -54.64 -35.34
N LYS A 975 -55.47 -53.95 -36.40
CA LYS A 975 -56.33 -54.55 -37.42
C LYS A 975 -55.46 -55.24 -38.47
N PRO A 976 -55.71 -56.53 -38.81
CA PRO A 976 -55.09 -57.13 -39.98
C PRO A 976 -55.87 -56.75 -41.27
N PRO A 977 -55.21 -56.72 -42.45
CA PRO A 977 -55.87 -56.34 -43.70
C PRO A 977 -57.07 -57.21 -44.06
N THR A 978 -58.02 -56.66 -44.81
CA THR A 978 -59.23 -57.35 -45.27
C THR A 978 -59.38 -57.30 -46.79
N GLY A 979 -60.14 -58.24 -47.37
CA GLY A 979 -60.46 -58.29 -48.80
C GLY A 979 -60.96 -59.67 -49.22
N ASN A 980 -60.94 -59.96 -50.53
CA ASN A 980 -61.56 -61.15 -51.11
C ASN A 980 -60.55 -62.02 -51.87
N GLY A 981 -60.46 -63.32 -51.57
CA GLY A 981 -59.57 -64.25 -52.26
C GLY A 981 -60.30 -65.16 -53.26
N LEU A 982 -59.70 -65.34 -54.44
CA LEU A 982 -60.20 -66.17 -55.54
C LEU A 982 -59.08 -67.09 -56.06
N VAL A 983 -59.40 -68.37 -56.25
CA VAL A 983 -58.52 -69.37 -56.86
C VAL A 983 -59.23 -69.94 -58.08
N GLU A 984 -58.59 -69.89 -59.24
CA GLU A 984 -59.12 -70.40 -60.50
C GLU A 984 -58.12 -71.39 -61.12
N ILE A 985 -58.61 -72.45 -61.77
CA ILE A 985 -57.75 -73.46 -62.41
C ILE A 985 -58.31 -73.88 -63.77
N ASP A 986 -57.47 -73.82 -64.81
CA ASP A 986 -57.76 -74.49 -66.08
C ASP A 986 -57.33 -75.95 -65.99
N TYR A 987 -58.32 -76.85 -65.88
CA TYR A 987 -58.10 -78.29 -65.82
C TYR A 987 -57.40 -78.89 -67.06
N LYS A 988 -57.31 -78.18 -68.19
CA LYS A 988 -56.65 -78.67 -69.41
C LYS A 988 -55.14 -78.44 -69.41
N THR A 989 -54.67 -77.36 -68.77
CA THR A 989 -53.25 -77.04 -68.60
C THR A 989 -52.73 -77.36 -67.20
N LEU A 990 -53.63 -77.44 -66.21
CA LEU A 990 -53.36 -77.37 -64.77
C LEU A 990 -52.67 -76.06 -64.36
N ASN A 991 -52.86 -74.99 -65.12
CA ASN A 991 -52.47 -73.65 -64.70
C ASN A 991 -53.50 -73.10 -63.71
N MET A 992 -53.02 -72.63 -62.57
CA MET A 992 -53.80 -72.02 -61.50
C MET A 992 -53.48 -70.53 -61.43
N THR A 993 -54.53 -69.73 -61.33
CA THR A 993 -54.47 -68.29 -61.03
C THR A 993 -54.94 -68.09 -59.60
N ILE A 994 -54.15 -67.35 -58.81
CA ILE A 994 -54.46 -66.99 -57.43
C ILE A 994 -54.55 -65.47 -57.37
N THR A 995 -55.73 -64.94 -57.03
CA THR A 995 -56.03 -63.51 -57.03
C THR A 995 -56.57 -63.08 -55.67
N ALA A 996 -56.09 -61.95 -55.17
CA ALA A 996 -56.56 -61.31 -53.95
C ALA A 996 -57.04 -59.89 -54.29
N ASN A 997 -58.36 -59.70 -54.23
CA ASN A 997 -59.08 -58.50 -54.65
C ASN A 997 -59.44 -57.63 -53.44
N ASP A 998 -59.56 -56.31 -53.67
CA ASP A 998 -59.96 -55.32 -52.66
C ASP A 998 -59.14 -55.36 -51.36
N ILE A 999 -57.88 -55.83 -51.43
CA ILE A 999 -57.01 -55.96 -50.25
C ILE A 999 -56.68 -54.58 -49.73
N LYS A 1000 -57.25 -54.26 -48.58
CA LYS A 1000 -57.21 -52.97 -47.94
C LYS A 1000 -56.91 -53.11 -46.46
N ASP A 1001 -56.32 -52.06 -45.94
CA ASP A 1001 -56.23 -51.80 -44.52
C ASP A 1001 -56.69 -50.36 -44.29
N SER A 1002 -57.22 -50.05 -43.10
CA SER A 1002 -57.79 -48.74 -42.76
C SER A 1002 -56.87 -47.87 -41.91
N ASP A 1003 -55.75 -48.43 -41.46
CA ASP A 1003 -54.94 -47.91 -40.37
C ASP A 1003 -53.48 -47.81 -40.86
N SER A 1004 -52.58 -48.76 -40.59
CA SER A 1004 -51.17 -48.67 -41.02
C SER A 1004 -50.91 -48.98 -42.50
N GLY A 1005 -51.88 -49.56 -43.21
CA GLY A 1005 -51.80 -49.81 -44.66
C GLY A 1005 -51.16 -51.16 -45.05
N VAL A 1006 -51.47 -51.64 -46.26
CA VAL A 1006 -51.07 -52.99 -46.73
C VAL A 1006 -49.60 -53.05 -47.17
N ASN A 1007 -48.82 -53.96 -46.58
CA ASN A 1007 -47.39 -54.15 -46.87
C ASN A 1007 -47.12 -55.31 -47.85
N SER A 1008 -47.71 -56.48 -47.60
CA SER A 1008 -47.48 -57.66 -48.42
C SER A 1008 -48.67 -58.62 -48.47
N VAL A 1009 -48.81 -59.30 -49.61
CA VAL A 1009 -49.83 -60.31 -49.88
C VAL A 1009 -49.14 -61.52 -50.50
N TRP A 1010 -49.44 -62.72 -50.03
CA TRP A 1010 -48.83 -63.96 -50.50
C TRP A 1010 -49.81 -65.13 -50.49
N ALA A 1011 -49.52 -66.13 -51.31
CA ALA A 1011 -50.15 -67.43 -51.26
C ALA A 1011 -49.21 -68.44 -50.59
N MET A 1012 -49.78 -69.22 -49.68
CA MET A 1012 -49.23 -70.46 -49.17
C MET A 1012 -49.87 -71.62 -49.95
N ILE A 1013 -49.06 -72.55 -50.45
CA ILE A 1013 -49.56 -73.73 -51.16
C ILE A 1013 -48.94 -74.98 -50.54
N TYR A 1014 -49.77 -75.97 -50.23
CA TYR A 1014 -49.42 -77.22 -49.55
C TYR A 1014 -49.93 -78.41 -50.37
N PRO A 1015 -49.22 -79.55 -50.42
CA PRO A 1015 -49.82 -80.81 -50.84
C PRO A 1015 -50.88 -81.21 -49.80
N TYR A 1016 -52.05 -81.67 -50.26
CA TYR A 1016 -53.16 -82.03 -49.39
C TYR A 1016 -53.63 -83.46 -49.69
N ASP A 1017 -53.86 -84.24 -48.62
CA ASP A 1017 -54.49 -85.56 -48.68
C ASP A 1017 -55.75 -85.54 -47.79
N PRO A 1018 -56.97 -85.65 -48.36
CA PRO A 1018 -58.22 -85.62 -47.60
C PRO A 1018 -58.38 -86.83 -46.66
N ASP A 1019 -57.63 -87.92 -46.88
CA ASP A 1019 -57.69 -89.13 -46.04
C ASP A 1019 -56.78 -89.02 -44.79
N SER A 1020 -56.00 -87.94 -44.65
CA SER A 1020 -55.05 -87.77 -43.55
C SER A 1020 -55.74 -87.34 -42.26
N THR A 1021 -55.47 -88.04 -41.15
CA THR A 1021 -56.01 -87.75 -39.81
C THR A 1021 -55.25 -86.65 -39.06
N SER A 1022 -54.22 -86.07 -39.67
CA SER A 1022 -53.49 -84.90 -39.17
C SER A 1022 -54.20 -83.61 -39.58
N GLU A 1023 -54.54 -82.76 -38.62
CA GLU A 1023 -55.09 -81.41 -38.89
C GLU A 1023 -54.03 -80.51 -39.56
N ASN A 1024 -53.92 -80.61 -40.90
CA ASN A 1024 -53.20 -79.65 -41.74
C ASN A 1024 -53.98 -78.33 -41.83
N SER A 1025 -54.16 -77.66 -40.69
CA SER A 1025 -54.60 -76.27 -40.61
C SER A 1025 -53.43 -75.35 -40.98
N ALA A 1026 -53.69 -74.32 -41.78
CA ALA A 1026 -52.67 -73.36 -42.17
C ALA A 1026 -52.45 -72.33 -41.05
N ASN A 1027 -51.49 -72.61 -40.18
CA ASN A 1027 -51.05 -71.64 -39.18
C ASN A 1027 -50.45 -70.40 -39.87
N ILE A 1028 -51.10 -69.25 -39.72
CA ILE A 1028 -50.67 -67.98 -40.30
C ILE A 1028 -49.26 -67.53 -39.84
N ASN A 1029 -48.81 -68.03 -38.69
CA ASN A 1029 -47.51 -67.72 -38.12
C ASN A 1029 -46.37 -68.65 -38.58
N ASP A 1030 -46.64 -69.67 -39.40
CA ASP A 1030 -45.62 -70.64 -39.83
C ASP A 1030 -44.44 -69.98 -40.60
N PHE A 1031 -44.66 -68.82 -41.26
CA PHE A 1031 -43.63 -68.12 -42.06
C PHE A 1031 -43.63 -66.61 -41.85
N ASP A 1032 -42.80 -66.17 -40.91
CA ASP A 1032 -42.42 -64.76 -40.83
C ASP A 1032 -41.41 -64.37 -41.91
N GLY A 1033 -41.42 -63.10 -42.31
CA GLY A 1033 -40.59 -62.55 -43.39
C GLY A 1033 -41.16 -62.75 -44.81
N ASP A 1034 -40.81 -61.84 -45.72
CA ASP A 1034 -41.42 -61.69 -47.05
C ASP A 1034 -40.69 -62.47 -48.18
N THR A 1035 -39.82 -63.42 -47.84
CA THR A 1035 -39.07 -64.25 -48.80
C THR A 1035 -39.91 -65.39 -49.36
N GLU A 1036 -39.80 -65.62 -50.68
CA GLU A 1036 -40.38 -66.77 -51.36
C GLU A 1036 -39.51 -68.03 -51.19
N TYR A 1037 -40.14 -69.19 -51.10
CA TYR A 1037 -39.45 -70.49 -51.10
C TYR A 1037 -40.39 -71.64 -51.49
N LYS A 1038 -39.81 -72.81 -51.77
CA LYS A 1038 -40.49 -74.11 -51.92
C LYS A 1038 -39.63 -75.18 -51.23
N ASN A 1039 -40.23 -76.01 -50.38
CA ASN A 1039 -39.60 -77.22 -49.86
C ASN A 1039 -40.42 -78.46 -50.29
N SER A 1040 -40.36 -79.59 -49.57
CA SER A 1040 -41.15 -80.79 -49.87
C SER A 1040 -42.64 -80.65 -49.49
N ASP A 1041 -42.96 -79.80 -48.51
CA ASP A 1041 -44.23 -79.82 -47.78
C ASP A 1041 -45.05 -78.52 -47.94
N LYS A 1042 -44.42 -77.44 -48.43
CA LYS A 1042 -45.03 -76.11 -48.59
C LYS A 1042 -44.24 -75.16 -49.51
N MET A 1043 -44.98 -74.24 -50.11
CA MET A 1043 -44.51 -73.15 -50.96
C MET A 1043 -45.07 -71.82 -50.44
N LYS A 1044 -44.26 -70.77 -50.41
CA LYS A 1044 -44.68 -69.38 -50.21
C LYS A 1044 -44.37 -68.57 -51.46
N LYS A 1045 -45.38 -67.89 -52.02
CA LYS A 1045 -45.28 -67.05 -53.22
C LYS A 1045 -45.93 -65.70 -53.04
N LYS A 1046 -45.22 -64.62 -53.32
CA LYS A 1046 -45.71 -63.24 -53.20
C LYS A 1046 -46.61 -62.91 -54.39
N LEU A 1047 -47.79 -62.36 -54.13
CA LEU A 1047 -48.65 -61.87 -55.20
C LEU A 1047 -48.19 -60.48 -55.63
N ILE A 1048 -48.20 -60.24 -56.94
CA ILE A 1048 -47.79 -58.96 -57.54
C ILE A 1048 -49.02 -58.06 -57.62
N ARG A 1049 -48.89 -56.80 -57.21
CA ARG A 1049 -49.97 -55.81 -57.30
C ARG A 1049 -50.13 -55.33 -58.74
N GLU A 1050 -51.31 -55.50 -59.30
CA GLU A 1050 -51.71 -55.02 -60.63
C GLU A 1050 -52.16 -53.55 -60.60
N SER A 1051 -52.25 -52.91 -61.77
CA SER A 1051 -52.68 -51.50 -61.91
C SER A 1051 -54.15 -51.24 -61.58
N ASN A 1052 -54.95 -52.30 -61.45
CA ASN A 1052 -56.34 -52.26 -60.94
C ASN A 1052 -56.41 -52.23 -59.40
N GLY A 1053 -55.27 -52.40 -58.71
CA GLY A 1053 -55.17 -52.43 -57.25
C GLY A 1053 -55.15 -53.84 -56.64
N ASN A 1054 -55.59 -54.86 -57.38
CA ASN A 1054 -55.62 -56.26 -56.95
C ASN A 1054 -54.22 -56.88 -56.92
N TYR A 1055 -54.09 -58.04 -56.29
CA TYR A 1055 -52.85 -58.80 -56.19
C TYR A 1055 -53.02 -60.15 -56.91
N LYS A 1056 -52.04 -60.57 -57.71
CA LYS A 1056 -52.14 -61.79 -58.54
C LYS A 1056 -50.85 -62.63 -58.55
N PHE A 1057 -51.01 -63.96 -58.68
CA PHE A 1057 -49.95 -64.92 -58.97
C PHE A 1057 -50.48 -66.05 -59.87
N GLU A 1058 -49.61 -66.64 -60.70
CA GLU A 1058 -49.94 -67.74 -61.62
C GLU A 1058 -48.86 -68.84 -61.53
N LEU A 1059 -49.27 -70.12 -61.55
CA LEU A 1059 -48.38 -71.29 -61.51
C LEU A 1059 -48.99 -72.49 -62.27
N ASN A 1060 -48.19 -73.51 -62.59
CA ASN A 1060 -48.73 -74.83 -62.92
C ASN A 1060 -48.97 -75.62 -61.62
N ALA A 1061 -50.22 -75.74 -61.18
CA ALA A 1061 -50.59 -76.35 -59.89
C ALA A 1061 -50.08 -77.78 -59.71
N TYR A 1062 -49.78 -78.49 -60.80
CA TYR A 1062 -49.27 -79.85 -60.74
C TYR A 1062 -47.74 -79.93 -60.65
N ASP A 1063 -46.99 -79.35 -61.60
CA ASP A 1063 -45.52 -79.41 -61.56
C ASP A 1063 -44.93 -78.49 -60.46
N ASP A 1064 -45.50 -77.29 -60.31
CA ASP A 1064 -44.98 -76.30 -59.36
C ASP A 1064 -45.45 -76.57 -57.93
N ALA A 1065 -46.66 -77.10 -57.72
CA ALA A 1065 -47.17 -77.50 -56.41
C ALA A 1065 -47.28 -79.04 -56.25
N PHE A 1066 -46.10 -79.67 -56.15
CA PHE A 1066 -45.86 -80.98 -55.52
C PHE A 1066 -46.32 -82.26 -56.24
N LYS A 1067 -47.01 -82.19 -57.39
CA LYS A 1067 -47.59 -83.35 -58.09
C LYS A 1067 -48.50 -84.22 -57.19
N SER A 1068 -49.17 -83.62 -56.22
CA SER A 1068 -50.07 -84.30 -55.28
C SER A 1068 -51.41 -84.71 -55.95
N GLU A 1069 -52.36 -85.25 -55.17
CA GLU A 1069 -53.76 -85.40 -55.62
C GLU A 1069 -54.52 -84.09 -55.46
N MET A 1070 -54.48 -83.50 -54.27
CA MET A 1070 -55.04 -82.17 -54.00
C MET A 1070 -53.93 -81.22 -53.57
N VAL A 1071 -54.16 -79.92 -53.71
CA VAL A 1071 -53.38 -78.86 -53.07
C VAL A 1071 -54.29 -77.97 -52.24
N LYS A 1072 -53.82 -77.56 -51.06
CA LYS A 1072 -54.45 -76.51 -50.27
C LYS A 1072 -53.78 -75.18 -50.60
N VAL A 1073 -54.57 -74.18 -50.95
CA VAL A 1073 -54.15 -72.80 -51.23
C VAL A 1073 -54.69 -71.90 -50.13
N VAL A 1074 -53.81 -71.10 -49.53
CA VAL A 1074 -54.18 -70.13 -48.49
C VAL A 1074 -53.60 -68.77 -48.83
N ILE A 1075 -54.46 -67.80 -49.08
CA ILE A 1075 -54.10 -66.42 -49.40
C ILE A 1075 -54.04 -65.64 -48.09
N CYS A 1076 -52.91 -64.99 -47.83
CA CYS A 1076 -52.68 -64.21 -46.63
C CYS A 1076 -52.22 -62.79 -46.96
N ALA A 1077 -52.50 -61.85 -46.06
CA ALA A 1077 -52.04 -60.47 -46.14
C ALA A 1077 -51.39 -60.02 -44.82
N LYS A 1078 -50.53 -59.00 -44.90
CA LYS A 1078 -49.88 -58.31 -43.79
C LYS A 1078 -49.91 -56.80 -44.03
N ASP A 1079 -50.24 -56.05 -42.99
CA ASP A 1079 -50.13 -54.58 -42.95
C ASP A 1079 -48.66 -54.14 -42.73
N ASN A 1080 -48.45 -52.85 -42.50
CA ASN A 1080 -47.11 -52.30 -42.28
C ASN A 1080 -46.57 -52.56 -40.86
N VAL A 1081 -47.40 -52.71 -39.82
CA VAL A 1081 -46.93 -53.01 -38.44
C VAL A 1081 -46.83 -54.50 -38.09
N GLY A 1082 -47.30 -55.40 -38.94
CA GLY A 1082 -47.20 -56.86 -38.77
C GLY A 1082 -48.47 -57.57 -38.26
N ASN A 1083 -49.66 -56.95 -38.32
CA ASN A 1083 -50.92 -57.69 -38.26
C ASN A 1083 -51.10 -58.53 -39.53
N LYS A 1084 -51.58 -59.76 -39.37
CA LYS A 1084 -51.69 -60.76 -40.46
C LYS A 1084 -53.10 -61.33 -40.51
N SER A 1085 -53.65 -61.51 -41.72
CA SER A 1085 -54.95 -62.16 -41.96
C SER A 1085 -54.85 -63.32 -42.95
N ILE A 1086 -55.72 -64.32 -42.78
CA ILE A 1086 -56.09 -65.24 -43.87
C ILE A 1086 -57.24 -64.60 -44.63
N ILE A 1087 -57.03 -64.32 -45.91
CA ILE A 1087 -58.00 -63.74 -46.83
C ILE A 1087 -58.89 -64.84 -47.43
N LYS A 1088 -58.33 -66.03 -47.66
CA LYS A 1088 -59.03 -67.19 -48.23
C LYS A 1088 -58.25 -68.48 -47.98
N GLU A 1089 -58.96 -69.56 -47.71
CA GLU A 1089 -58.44 -70.94 -47.76
C GLU A 1089 -59.31 -71.74 -48.75
N GLU A 1090 -58.68 -72.54 -49.62
CA GLU A 1090 -59.35 -73.38 -50.62
C GLU A 1090 -58.56 -74.66 -50.93
N ASN A 1091 -59.26 -75.79 -51.02
CA ASN A 1091 -58.68 -77.06 -51.46
C ASN A 1091 -59.02 -77.28 -52.94
N VAL A 1092 -58.00 -77.55 -53.77
CA VAL A 1092 -58.14 -77.77 -55.21
C VAL A 1092 -57.74 -79.21 -55.54
N ASP A 1093 -58.67 -80.00 -56.10
CA ASP A 1093 -58.38 -81.34 -56.58
C ASP A 1093 -57.72 -81.30 -57.96
N LEU A 1094 -56.55 -81.92 -58.09
CA LEU A 1094 -55.77 -82.03 -59.31
C LEU A 1094 -55.91 -83.42 -59.95
N PHE A 1095 -56.35 -84.43 -59.18
CA PHE A 1095 -56.68 -85.76 -59.67
C PHE A 1095 -58.20 -85.87 -59.84
N THR A 1096 -58.70 -85.48 -61.00
CA THR A 1096 -60.15 -85.48 -61.29
C THR A 1096 -60.51 -86.45 -62.40
N LEU A 1097 -61.74 -86.96 -62.33
CA LEU A 1097 -62.43 -87.67 -63.41
C LEU A 1097 -63.79 -87.01 -63.62
N LYS A 1098 -64.07 -86.60 -64.85
CA LYS A 1098 -65.40 -86.16 -65.30
C LYS A 1098 -65.80 -87.03 -66.47
N ALA A 1099 -66.89 -87.77 -66.35
CA ALA A 1099 -67.40 -88.61 -67.42
C ALA A 1099 -68.84 -88.21 -67.76
N ARG A 1100 -69.18 -88.20 -69.06
CA ARG A 1100 -70.53 -87.96 -69.59
C ARG A 1100 -70.78 -88.82 -70.82
N ILE A 1101 -72.04 -89.20 -71.04
CA ILE A 1101 -72.46 -89.90 -72.25
C ILE A 1101 -73.15 -88.89 -73.18
N VAL A 1102 -72.89 -89.01 -74.48
CA VAL A 1102 -73.56 -88.22 -75.53
C VAL A 1102 -73.98 -89.12 -76.70
N PRO A 1103 -75.10 -88.83 -77.38
CA PRO A 1103 -75.42 -89.48 -78.66
C PRO A 1103 -74.33 -89.19 -79.71
N LEU A 1104 -73.92 -90.16 -80.52
CA LEU A 1104 -72.86 -89.94 -81.53
C LEU A 1104 -73.27 -88.91 -82.60
N ASN A 1105 -74.57 -88.74 -82.83
CA ASN A 1105 -75.16 -87.71 -83.70
C ASN A 1105 -75.36 -86.34 -83.00
N ASN A 1106 -75.01 -86.21 -81.71
CA ASN A 1106 -75.12 -84.97 -80.94
C ASN A 1106 -74.02 -84.88 -79.86
N MET A 1107 -72.76 -84.75 -80.30
CA MET A 1107 -71.58 -84.67 -79.42
C MET A 1107 -71.59 -83.47 -78.45
N ASP A 1108 -72.34 -82.43 -78.79
CA ASP A 1108 -72.52 -81.20 -78.01
C ASP A 1108 -73.67 -81.29 -77.00
N TYR A 1109 -74.24 -82.49 -76.76
CA TYR A 1109 -75.27 -82.71 -75.75
C TYR A 1109 -74.79 -82.27 -74.35
N SER A 1110 -75.37 -81.17 -73.85
CA SER A 1110 -74.96 -80.45 -72.64
C SER A 1110 -76.10 -80.31 -71.62
N SER A 1111 -77.01 -81.29 -71.58
CA SER A 1111 -78.11 -81.34 -70.61
C SER A 1111 -77.62 -81.84 -69.25
N ASN A 1112 -78.27 -81.38 -68.17
CA ASN A 1112 -78.09 -81.97 -66.83
C ASN A 1112 -78.86 -83.29 -66.66
N ASN A 1113 -79.78 -83.62 -67.57
CA ASN A 1113 -80.45 -84.91 -67.61
C ASN A 1113 -79.62 -85.90 -68.44
N PRO A 1114 -79.66 -87.22 -68.14
CA PRO A 1114 -79.06 -88.24 -68.99
C PRO A 1114 -79.65 -88.21 -70.41
N PRO A 1115 -78.85 -88.48 -71.46
CA PRO A 1115 -79.36 -88.60 -72.82
C PRO A 1115 -80.29 -89.82 -72.95
N THR A 1116 -81.39 -89.63 -73.67
CA THR A 1116 -82.21 -90.74 -74.17
C THR A 1116 -81.58 -91.28 -75.46
N LEU A 1117 -81.47 -92.60 -75.54
CA LEU A 1117 -80.91 -93.35 -76.67
C LEU A 1117 -81.86 -94.49 -77.06
N GLU A 1118 -81.72 -94.99 -78.28
CA GLU A 1118 -82.41 -96.19 -78.77
C GLU A 1118 -81.48 -97.41 -78.68
N GLU A 1119 -82.03 -98.61 -78.46
CA GLU A 1119 -81.28 -99.87 -78.64
C GLU A 1119 -80.68 -99.92 -80.06
N GLY A 1120 -79.39 -100.22 -80.19
CA GLY A 1120 -78.65 -100.18 -81.45
C GLY A 1120 -78.17 -98.78 -81.88
N GLN A 1121 -78.47 -97.71 -81.13
CA GLN A 1121 -77.91 -96.38 -81.38
C GLN A 1121 -76.45 -96.31 -80.92
N ALA A 1122 -75.61 -95.62 -81.68
CA ALA A 1122 -74.24 -95.33 -81.29
C ALA A 1122 -74.15 -94.08 -80.39
N ALA A 1123 -73.34 -94.18 -79.34
CA ALA A 1123 -73.09 -93.13 -78.36
C ALA A 1123 -71.59 -93.05 -78.02
N VAL A 1124 -71.20 -91.99 -77.34
CA VAL A 1124 -69.81 -91.77 -76.88
C VAL A 1124 -69.81 -91.51 -75.38
N LEU A 1125 -69.08 -92.34 -74.66
CA LEU A 1125 -68.66 -92.05 -73.29
C LEU A 1125 -67.42 -91.15 -73.38
N ILE A 1126 -67.59 -89.87 -73.08
CA ILE A 1126 -66.50 -88.88 -73.03
C ILE A 1126 -66.02 -88.81 -71.59
N MET A 1127 -64.74 -89.12 -71.37
CA MET A 1127 -64.06 -89.05 -70.08
C MET A 1127 -62.94 -88.00 -70.16
N GLU A 1128 -62.96 -87.01 -69.28
CA GLU A 1128 -61.89 -86.02 -69.09
C GLU A 1128 -61.23 -86.29 -67.73
N VAL A 1129 -59.93 -86.63 -67.74
CA VAL A 1129 -59.13 -86.91 -66.55
C VAL A 1129 -57.97 -85.93 -66.37
N THR A 1130 -57.58 -85.70 -65.12
CA THR A 1130 -56.40 -84.88 -64.77
C THR A 1130 -55.48 -85.58 -63.76
N GLY A 1131 -54.21 -85.18 -63.76
CA GLY A 1131 -53.23 -85.54 -62.74
C GLY A 1131 -52.43 -86.81 -62.98
N GLU A 1132 -51.97 -87.07 -64.22
CA GLU A 1132 -51.13 -88.25 -64.55
C GLU A 1132 -51.84 -89.61 -64.27
N VAL A 1133 -53.06 -89.77 -64.79
CA VAL A 1133 -53.86 -91.00 -64.68
C VAL A 1133 -53.28 -92.12 -65.53
N GLU A 1134 -53.20 -93.34 -64.97
CA GLU A 1134 -52.52 -94.49 -65.57
C GLU A 1134 -53.50 -95.42 -66.30
N ARG A 1135 -54.73 -95.55 -65.80
CA ARG A 1135 -55.75 -96.47 -66.28
C ARG A 1135 -57.15 -95.89 -66.07
N LEU A 1136 -58.04 -96.12 -67.03
CA LEU A 1136 -59.49 -96.01 -66.88
C LEU A 1136 -60.09 -97.41 -66.99
N ASP A 1137 -60.84 -97.86 -65.99
CA ASP A 1137 -61.72 -99.02 -66.11
C ASP A 1137 -63.16 -98.54 -66.30
N ILE A 1138 -63.87 -99.17 -67.23
CA ILE A 1138 -65.24 -98.83 -67.62
C ILE A 1138 -66.10 -100.07 -67.44
N GLU A 1139 -67.15 -99.97 -66.63
CA GLU A 1139 -68.09 -101.05 -66.33
C GLU A 1139 -69.52 -100.57 -66.61
N PHE A 1140 -70.13 -101.14 -67.65
CA PHE A 1140 -71.55 -100.98 -67.93
C PHE A 1140 -72.35 -101.96 -67.06
N SER A 1141 -73.52 -101.52 -66.59
CA SER A 1141 -74.46 -102.33 -65.82
C SER A 1141 -74.65 -103.75 -66.39
N HIS A 1142 -74.80 -104.74 -65.52
CA HIS A 1142 -74.78 -106.16 -65.86
C HIS A 1142 -75.74 -106.53 -67.02
N ASP A 1143 -76.92 -105.93 -67.05
CA ASP A 1143 -77.94 -106.17 -68.08
C ASP A 1143 -77.55 -105.70 -69.49
N LEU A 1144 -76.56 -104.82 -69.61
CA LEU A 1144 -75.95 -104.40 -70.88
C LEU A 1144 -74.72 -105.27 -71.21
N SER A 1145 -73.83 -105.46 -70.24
CA SER A 1145 -72.57 -106.18 -70.43
C SER A 1145 -72.74 -107.70 -70.60
N GLU A 1146 -73.89 -108.27 -70.24
CA GLU A 1146 -74.29 -109.62 -70.65
C GLU A 1146 -74.64 -109.69 -72.16
N LYS A 1147 -75.24 -108.62 -72.74
CA LYS A 1147 -75.64 -108.60 -74.16
C LYS A 1147 -74.45 -108.29 -75.08
N ASP A 1148 -73.57 -107.39 -74.64
CA ASP A 1148 -72.32 -107.07 -75.31
C ASP A 1148 -71.16 -106.99 -74.31
N GLY A 1149 -70.44 -108.12 -74.17
CA GLY A 1149 -69.24 -108.23 -73.35
C GLY A 1149 -68.03 -107.43 -73.87
N THR A 1150 -68.16 -106.63 -74.92
CA THR A 1150 -67.13 -105.66 -75.36
C THR A 1150 -67.33 -104.25 -74.80
N LEU A 1151 -68.45 -104.01 -74.11
CA LEU A 1151 -68.74 -102.73 -73.42
C LEU A 1151 -67.80 -102.51 -72.22
N ASN A 1152 -67.62 -103.51 -71.36
CA ASN A 1152 -66.74 -103.42 -70.19
C ASN A 1152 -65.28 -103.45 -70.63
N LYS A 1153 -64.49 -102.46 -70.23
CA LYS A 1153 -63.22 -102.17 -70.88
C LYS A 1153 -62.23 -101.39 -70.01
N THR A 1154 -61.03 -101.95 -69.89
CA THR A 1154 -59.83 -101.24 -69.43
C THR A 1154 -59.21 -100.45 -70.57
N ILE A 1155 -58.86 -99.19 -70.31
CA ILE A 1155 -58.08 -98.31 -71.18
C ILE A 1155 -56.84 -97.84 -70.41
N THR A 1156 -55.67 -98.38 -70.76
CA THR A 1156 -54.38 -97.87 -70.27
C THR A 1156 -54.08 -96.52 -70.93
N LEU A 1157 -53.65 -95.54 -70.13
CA LEU A 1157 -53.26 -94.21 -70.58
C LEU A 1157 -51.74 -94.02 -70.49
N ASN A 1158 -51.22 -92.95 -71.09
CA ASN A 1158 -49.83 -92.54 -70.88
C ASN A 1158 -49.77 -91.69 -69.60
N PRO A 1159 -49.13 -92.16 -68.50
CA PRO A 1159 -49.12 -91.42 -67.24
C PRO A 1159 -48.33 -90.12 -67.29
N LEU A 1160 -47.61 -89.82 -68.37
CA LEU A 1160 -46.98 -88.49 -68.56
C LEU A 1160 -47.98 -87.42 -69.06
N GLU A 1161 -49.22 -87.77 -69.38
CA GLU A 1161 -50.25 -86.83 -69.82
C GLU A 1161 -51.01 -86.25 -68.60
N LYS A 1162 -50.71 -85.00 -68.24
CA LYS A 1162 -51.34 -84.27 -67.11
C LYS A 1162 -52.86 -84.13 -67.24
N TYR A 1163 -53.36 -84.01 -68.47
CA TYR A 1163 -54.78 -83.97 -68.81
C TYR A 1163 -54.99 -84.88 -70.02
N LYS A 1164 -56.07 -85.67 -70.00
CA LYS A 1164 -56.48 -86.46 -71.15
C LYS A 1164 -58.00 -86.46 -71.29
N ARG A 1165 -58.47 -86.17 -72.51
CA ARG A 1165 -59.80 -86.55 -72.96
C ARG A 1165 -59.73 -87.91 -73.66
N VAL A 1166 -60.62 -88.81 -73.29
CA VAL A 1166 -60.76 -90.16 -73.82
C VAL A 1166 -62.21 -90.33 -74.26
N ASP A 1167 -62.41 -90.53 -75.56
CA ASP A 1167 -63.73 -90.77 -76.15
C ASP A 1167 -63.86 -92.27 -76.43
N ASN A 1168 -64.72 -92.97 -75.67
CA ASN A 1168 -65.02 -94.38 -75.87
C ASN A 1168 -66.39 -94.52 -76.55
N ASN A 1169 -66.38 -94.70 -77.87
CA ASN A 1169 -67.58 -94.98 -78.65
C ASN A 1169 -68.12 -96.37 -78.28
N PHE A 1170 -69.43 -96.46 -78.09
CA PHE A 1170 -70.16 -97.72 -77.89
C PHE A 1170 -71.47 -97.71 -78.68
N ILE A 1171 -72.11 -98.88 -78.78
CA ILE A 1171 -73.46 -99.04 -79.32
C ILE A 1171 -74.31 -99.59 -78.19
N VAL A 1172 -75.50 -99.02 -77.97
CA VAL A 1172 -76.47 -99.60 -77.02
C VAL A 1172 -76.83 -101.01 -77.53
N PRO A 1173 -76.71 -102.08 -76.75
CA PRO A 1173 -77.06 -103.42 -77.21
C PRO A 1173 -78.53 -103.52 -77.65
N LEU A 1174 -78.81 -104.42 -78.59
CA LEU A 1174 -80.17 -104.78 -78.96
C LEU A 1174 -80.74 -105.75 -77.92
N TYR A 1175 -82.02 -105.59 -77.57
CA TYR A 1175 -82.72 -106.37 -76.55
C TYR A 1175 -82.11 -106.26 -75.13
N CYS A 1176 -81.62 -105.07 -74.76
CA CYS A 1176 -81.29 -104.78 -73.36
C CYS A 1176 -82.54 -104.44 -72.54
N GLY A 1177 -83.54 -103.82 -73.16
CA GLY A 1177 -84.74 -103.29 -72.51
C GLY A 1177 -84.74 -101.76 -72.37
N GLU A 1178 -85.91 -101.22 -72.05
CA GLU A 1178 -86.13 -99.80 -71.78
C GLU A 1178 -85.90 -99.53 -70.28
N ASP A 1179 -84.71 -99.02 -69.92
CA ASP A 1179 -84.38 -98.63 -68.54
C ASP A 1179 -83.36 -97.48 -68.50
N ARG A 1180 -83.08 -96.95 -67.30
CA ARG A 1180 -82.01 -95.99 -67.02
C ARG A 1180 -80.75 -96.73 -66.61
N TYR A 1181 -79.78 -96.80 -67.52
CA TYR A 1181 -78.52 -97.47 -67.30
C TYR A 1181 -77.44 -96.53 -66.76
N ILE A 1182 -76.58 -97.09 -65.91
CA ILE A 1182 -75.42 -96.43 -65.33
C ILE A 1182 -74.17 -97.09 -65.91
N VAL A 1183 -73.16 -96.29 -66.22
CA VAL A 1183 -71.82 -96.75 -66.58
C VAL A 1183 -70.88 -96.25 -65.50
N GLU A 1184 -70.24 -97.16 -64.76
CA GLU A 1184 -69.21 -96.79 -63.81
C GLU A 1184 -67.87 -96.62 -64.53
N VAL A 1185 -67.19 -95.51 -64.24
CA VAL A 1185 -65.86 -95.21 -64.75
C VAL A 1185 -64.94 -94.99 -63.56
N VAL A 1186 -63.85 -95.74 -63.50
CA VAL A 1186 -62.83 -95.63 -62.44
C VAL A 1186 -61.51 -95.19 -63.05
N ALA A 1187 -61.04 -94.00 -62.67
CA ALA A 1187 -59.69 -93.53 -62.99
C ALA A 1187 -58.73 -93.99 -61.90
N HIS A 1188 -57.67 -94.70 -62.26
CA HIS A 1188 -56.65 -95.18 -61.33
C HIS A 1188 -55.35 -94.41 -61.52
N ARG A 1189 -54.79 -93.97 -60.40
CA ARG A 1189 -53.49 -93.29 -60.30
C ARG A 1189 -52.71 -93.91 -59.14
N LYS A 1190 -51.65 -94.66 -59.45
CA LYS A 1190 -50.89 -95.47 -58.49
C LYS A 1190 -51.80 -96.41 -57.68
N SER A 1191 -52.12 -96.03 -56.44
CA SER A 1191 -52.97 -96.78 -55.50
C SER A 1191 -54.22 -96.02 -55.06
N LYS A 1192 -54.56 -94.91 -55.72
CA LYS A 1192 -55.74 -94.09 -55.44
C LYS A 1192 -56.62 -93.97 -56.68
N GLU A 1193 -57.90 -93.74 -56.45
CA GLU A 1193 -58.96 -93.88 -57.44
C GLU A 1193 -59.91 -92.67 -57.43
N ARG A 1194 -60.56 -92.42 -58.56
CA ARG A 1194 -61.68 -91.48 -58.70
C ARG A 1194 -62.77 -92.14 -59.53
N TYR A 1195 -64.02 -91.95 -59.11
CA TYR A 1195 -65.19 -92.59 -59.69
C TYR A 1195 -66.07 -91.54 -60.37
N ALA A 1196 -66.64 -91.87 -61.52
CA ALA A 1196 -67.74 -91.13 -62.13
C ALA A 1196 -68.74 -92.12 -62.71
N SER A 1197 -70.03 -91.88 -62.46
CA SER A 1197 -71.11 -92.80 -62.86
C SER A 1197 -72.09 -92.11 -63.82
N PRO A 1198 -71.67 -91.75 -65.06
CA PRO A 1198 -72.57 -91.19 -66.06
C PRO A 1198 -73.67 -92.19 -66.44
N GLU A 1199 -74.83 -91.64 -66.76
CA GLU A 1199 -76.05 -92.40 -67.01
C GLU A 1199 -76.60 -92.11 -68.41
N PHE A 1200 -77.44 -93.01 -68.92
CA PHE A 1200 -78.28 -92.80 -70.10
C PHE A 1200 -79.63 -93.52 -69.92
N ILE A 1201 -80.63 -93.16 -70.73
CA ILE A 1201 -81.94 -93.82 -70.73
C ILE A 1201 -82.14 -94.51 -72.07
N VAL A 1202 -82.61 -95.74 -72.08
CA VAL A 1202 -83.10 -96.43 -73.28
C VAL A 1202 -84.62 -96.43 -73.27
N SER A 1203 -85.26 -96.08 -74.40
CA SER A 1203 -86.72 -95.97 -74.48
C SER A 1203 -87.35 -96.39 -75.81
N ASP A 1204 -86.56 -96.91 -76.74
CA ASP A 1204 -87.00 -97.38 -78.06
C ASP A 1204 -85.87 -98.20 -78.71
N SER A 1205 -86.05 -98.68 -79.95
CA SER A 1205 -85.03 -99.48 -80.67
C SER A 1205 -84.86 -99.00 -82.12
N VAL A 1206 -83.63 -98.88 -82.62
CA VAL A 1206 -83.37 -98.50 -84.03
C VAL A 1206 -83.92 -99.51 -85.04
N LEU A 1207 -84.34 -100.70 -84.58
CA LEU A 1207 -85.02 -101.71 -85.38
C LEU A 1207 -86.55 -101.55 -85.43
N ASN A 1208 -87.15 -100.60 -84.68
CA ASN A 1208 -88.60 -100.37 -84.67
C ASN A 1208 -89.12 -99.79 -86.01
N GLY A 1209 -89.32 -100.72 -86.95
CA GLY A 1209 -89.72 -100.49 -88.33
C GLY A 1209 -89.26 -101.62 -89.26
N ILE A 1210 -88.17 -102.30 -88.93
CA ILE A 1210 -87.49 -103.30 -89.78
C ILE A 1210 -88.11 -104.70 -89.59
N LYS A 1211 -89.31 -104.91 -90.16
CA LYS A 1211 -90.02 -106.20 -90.10
C LYS A 1211 -89.52 -107.20 -91.15
N THR A 1212 -88.44 -107.92 -90.87
CA THR A 1212 -88.05 -109.14 -91.62
C THR A 1212 -88.81 -110.38 -91.13
N ARG A 1213 -89.44 -111.12 -92.06
CA ARG A 1213 -90.39 -112.21 -91.76
C ARG A 1213 -90.09 -113.44 -92.61
N ILE A 1214 -89.40 -114.43 -92.06
CA ILE A 1214 -89.16 -115.74 -92.67
C ILE A 1214 -89.55 -116.85 -91.67
N ARG A 1215 -89.91 -118.03 -92.19
CA ARG A 1215 -90.33 -119.23 -91.45
C ARG A 1215 -89.14 -120.12 -91.08
#